data_AF-A0A3L7TDM5-F1
#
_entry.id   AF-A0A3L7TDM5-F1
#
_cell.length_a   1.000
_cell.length_b   1.000
_cell.length_c   1.000
_cell.angle_alpha   90.00
_cell.angle_beta   90.00
_cell.angle_gamma   90.00
#
_symmetry.space_group_name_H-M   'P 1'
#
loop_
_entity.id
_entity.type
_entity.pdbx_description
1 polymer ?
#
loop_
_entity_poly.entity_id
_entity_poly.type
_entity_poly.pdbx_seq_one_letter_code
_entity_poly.pdbx_strand_id
1 'polypeptide(L)'
;MSNRLARESSPYLRQHAHNPVDWFPWGDEAIEKARSERKPIFVSVGYSTCYWCHVMERECFEDQAIAAQLSRDFVSVKVDREERPDVDDAMMSACQIYTAWTEGRASGGWPLTVFLDPDSLRPFFAGTYFPPVPAFGRLSFPDLLTQVAAAWRDTPDAVRAQASKIFQAMRESIDGSGEDEFLSESTPRPRVSSIALPDLATRAARGLLSYEDKHNGGFGGAPKFPQPSWLELMAQCAAEIPECAQVSTRALRALTLGGIHDHLGGGFHRYSVDAMWRVPHFEKMLYDSAQLVPLLCSTNDEWLVRAATRALQWMTREMLRDDGLFHTAQDAEVDGREGLNFLWTMEEIHAALTPDDARVACTMLGLDAGTNFTDPHHRESPASNVLFLSEVPAPEMWDRLDRISESLRLVRALRKQPNTDDKALLSWNALAIRAFAEAGRLVRDDTLAVEYVAQATRSFDAAWSAFVEVVHDDDVGQRIETMWRVRRGDLAPVGAALEDVACFAHAATALWDATNDPRFHLAASALLDYATRVHLDSEARWCERAGIDQWGLRGKSVHDGAMPSGAGTMALVLARLARGTREHCAQARTLAARTLLTRTLRAAEEPCLAEPTQAARTLAAAHASKTLVLPECLDAVLLTGKGSHRTLTVSFATGWHVMAANTSTTGTTASNAIELVGDGVTSVVTQSRGAIDDVPAYEGEVPITIRLAPEATRAVLRFQPCTHTHCLAHIEMTIEF
;
A
#
# COMPACT_ATOMS: atom_id res chain seq x y z
N MET A 1 -7.70 -26.68 -31.02
CA MET A 1 -6.39 -26.51 -30.34
C MET A 1 -6.69 -25.93 -28.98
N SER A 2 -6.11 -26.46 -27.90
CA SER A 2 -6.33 -25.91 -26.56
C SER A 2 -5.57 -24.58 -26.44
N ASN A 3 -6.26 -23.52 -26.04
CA ASN A 3 -5.67 -22.21 -25.78
C ASN A 3 -4.55 -22.35 -24.71
N ARG A 4 -3.46 -21.59 -24.85
CA ARG A 4 -2.30 -21.62 -23.93
C ARG A 4 -2.71 -21.24 -22.50
N LEU A 5 -3.69 -20.34 -22.38
CA LEU A 5 -4.16 -19.84 -21.09
C LEU A 5 -4.75 -20.93 -20.17
N ALA A 6 -5.09 -22.10 -20.70
CA ALA A 6 -5.55 -23.25 -19.91
C ALA A 6 -4.52 -23.73 -18.86
N ARG A 7 -3.23 -23.39 -19.04
CA ARG A 7 -2.12 -23.80 -18.18
C ARG A 7 -1.69 -22.73 -17.18
N GLU A 8 -2.27 -21.54 -17.24
CA GLU A 8 -1.91 -20.43 -16.36
C GLU A 8 -2.44 -20.63 -14.94
N SER A 9 -1.78 -20.02 -13.96
CA SER A 9 -2.25 -19.98 -12.57
C SER A 9 -3.46 -19.08 -12.41
N SER A 10 -3.45 -17.92 -13.08
CA SER A 10 -4.45 -16.87 -12.97
C SER A 10 -5.85 -17.40 -13.31
N PRO A 11 -6.83 -17.27 -12.38
CA PRO A 11 -8.23 -17.53 -12.69
C PRO A 11 -8.75 -16.69 -13.86
N TYR A 12 -8.34 -15.42 -13.96
CA TYR A 12 -8.70 -14.53 -15.07
C TYR A 12 -8.20 -15.06 -16.42
N LEU A 13 -6.92 -15.44 -16.53
CA LEU A 13 -6.40 -15.98 -17.79
C LEU A 13 -7.12 -17.28 -18.17
N ARG A 14 -7.39 -18.16 -17.19
CA ARG A 14 -8.09 -19.42 -17.42
C ARG A 14 -9.54 -19.25 -17.85
N GLN A 15 -10.23 -18.18 -17.45
CA GLN A 15 -11.58 -17.88 -17.95
C GLN A 15 -11.59 -17.82 -19.49
N HIS A 16 -10.54 -17.27 -20.09
CA HIS A 16 -10.39 -17.13 -21.53
C HIS A 16 -9.82 -18.38 -22.26
N ALA A 17 -9.61 -19.49 -21.56
CA ALA A 17 -8.98 -20.70 -22.11
C ALA A 17 -9.81 -21.41 -23.20
N HIS A 18 -11.09 -21.06 -23.34
CA HIS A 18 -11.99 -21.65 -24.32
C HIS A 18 -12.45 -20.65 -25.39
N ASN A 19 -11.96 -19.41 -25.34
CA ASN A 19 -12.31 -18.40 -26.32
C ASN A 19 -11.71 -18.75 -27.69
N PRO A 20 -12.39 -18.43 -28.79
CA PRO A 20 -11.88 -18.66 -30.14
C PRO A 20 -10.63 -17.84 -30.48
N VAL A 21 -10.37 -16.75 -29.76
CA VAL A 21 -9.14 -15.96 -29.91
C VAL A 21 -7.92 -16.80 -29.49
N ASP A 22 -6.90 -16.85 -30.35
CA ASP A 22 -5.60 -17.50 -30.06
C ASP A 22 -4.78 -16.67 -29.07
N TRP A 23 -5.14 -16.77 -27.80
CA TRP A 23 -4.49 -16.02 -26.72
C TRP A 23 -3.11 -16.57 -26.36
N PHE A 24 -2.21 -15.63 -26.06
CA PHE A 24 -0.96 -15.85 -25.37
C PHE A 24 -0.99 -15.21 -23.98
N PRO A 25 -0.37 -15.80 -22.96
CA PRO A 25 0.01 -15.05 -21.78
C PRO A 25 1.09 -14.02 -22.15
N TRP A 26 1.28 -13.02 -21.30
CA TRP A 26 2.40 -12.09 -21.49
C TRP A 26 3.74 -12.82 -21.32
N GLY A 27 4.57 -12.83 -22.36
CA GLY A 27 5.92 -13.41 -22.30
C GLY A 27 6.60 -13.48 -23.66
N ASP A 28 7.82 -14.02 -23.65
CA ASP A 28 8.72 -14.05 -24.82
C ASP A 28 8.11 -14.79 -26.01
N GLU A 29 7.34 -15.87 -25.79
CA GLU A 29 6.70 -16.64 -26.87
C GLU A 29 5.79 -15.74 -27.74
N ALA A 30 4.98 -14.88 -27.11
CA ALA A 30 4.08 -13.97 -27.82
C ALA A 30 4.86 -12.90 -28.58
N ILE A 31 5.90 -12.34 -27.94
CA ILE A 31 6.73 -11.27 -28.48
C ILE A 31 7.53 -11.78 -29.70
N GLU A 32 8.15 -12.95 -29.60
CA GLU A 32 8.90 -13.58 -30.69
C GLU A 32 8.00 -13.96 -31.87
N LYS A 33 6.79 -14.47 -31.59
CA LYS A 33 5.78 -14.71 -32.63
C LYS A 33 5.41 -13.41 -33.35
N ALA A 34 5.15 -12.34 -32.61
CA ALA A 34 4.76 -11.06 -33.20
C ALA A 34 5.88 -10.46 -34.08
N ARG A 35 7.14 -10.56 -33.62
CA ARG A 35 8.32 -10.15 -34.39
C ARG A 35 8.52 -10.98 -35.66
N SER A 36 8.43 -12.30 -35.55
CA SER A 36 8.62 -13.21 -36.70
C SER A 36 7.50 -13.06 -37.75
N GLU A 37 6.26 -12.84 -37.32
CA GLU A 37 5.13 -12.60 -38.23
C GLU A 37 4.98 -11.14 -38.68
N ARG A 38 5.77 -10.22 -38.09
CA ARG A 38 5.68 -8.76 -38.31
C ARG A 38 4.27 -8.20 -38.06
N LYS A 39 3.60 -8.75 -37.05
CA LYS A 39 2.25 -8.34 -36.64
C LYS A 39 2.31 -7.49 -35.38
N PRO A 40 1.45 -6.46 -35.26
CA PRO A 40 1.28 -5.74 -34.00
C PRO A 40 0.77 -6.68 -32.91
N ILE A 41 1.15 -6.38 -31.67
CA ILE A 41 0.66 -7.11 -30.49
C ILE A 41 -0.61 -6.40 -30.03
N PHE A 42 -1.73 -7.13 -29.99
CA PHE A 42 -2.93 -6.69 -29.29
C PHE A 42 -2.86 -7.18 -27.85
N VAL A 43 -2.92 -6.27 -26.88
CA VAL A 43 -2.88 -6.57 -25.46
C VAL A 43 -4.23 -6.20 -24.83
N SER A 44 -4.84 -7.19 -24.17
CA SER A 44 -6.03 -7.00 -23.34
C SER A 44 -5.66 -7.23 -21.87
N VAL A 45 -5.75 -6.18 -21.05
CA VAL A 45 -5.48 -6.25 -19.60
C VAL A 45 -6.79 -6.22 -18.81
N GLY A 46 -6.90 -7.06 -17.79
CA GLY A 46 -8.04 -7.08 -16.86
C GLY A 46 -7.77 -7.98 -15.66
N TYR A 47 -8.83 -8.36 -14.94
CA TYR A 47 -8.79 -9.25 -13.77
C TYR A 47 -10.15 -9.94 -13.61
N SER A 48 -10.18 -11.00 -12.80
CA SER A 48 -11.25 -12.02 -12.76
C SER A 48 -12.61 -11.55 -12.22
N THR A 49 -12.64 -10.41 -11.53
CA THR A 49 -13.84 -9.84 -10.90
C THR A 49 -14.32 -8.58 -11.61
N CYS A 50 -13.65 -8.20 -12.70
CA CYS A 50 -13.94 -7.03 -13.51
C CYS A 50 -15.17 -7.26 -14.40
N TYR A 51 -16.30 -6.63 -14.06
CA TYR A 51 -17.54 -6.77 -14.83
C TYR A 51 -17.37 -6.41 -16.33
N TRP A 52 -16.80 -5.25 -16.63
CA TRP A 52 -16.61 -4.81 -18.02
C TRP A 52 -15.65 -5.70 -18.82
N CYS A 53 -14.75 -6.42 -18.13
CA CYS A 53 -13.86 -7.38 -18.76
C CYS A 53 -14.64 -8.62 -19.23
N HIS A 54 -15.61 -9.08 -18.45
CA HIS A 54 -16.52 -10.17 -18.83
C HIS A 54 -17.51 -9.73 -19.91
N VAL A 55 -18.00 -8.48 -19.87
CA VAL A 55 -18.81 -7.91 -20.95
C VAL A 55 -18.04 -7.94 -22.27
N MET A 56 -16.80 -7.44 -22.28
CA MET A 56 -15.96 -7.46 -23.49
C MET A 56 -15.63 -8.88 -23.95
N GLU A 57 -15.47 -9.83 -23.04
CA GLU A 57 -15.30 -11.23 -23.39
C GLU A 57 -16.51 -11.77 -24.15
N ARG A 58 -17.69 -11.72 -23.55
CA ARG A 58 -18.93 -12.26 -24.14
C ARG A 58 -19.28 -11.59 -25.45
N GLU A 59 -19.14 -10.27 -25.50
CA GLU A 59 -19.54 -9.48 -26.65
C GLU A 59 -18.52 -9.51 -27.80
N CYS A 60 -17.22 -9.66 -27.50
CA CYS A 60 -16.15 -9.55 -28.51
C CYS A 60 -15.25 -10.79 -28.63
N PHE A 61 -14.77 -11.35 -27.51
CA PHE A 61 -13.75 -12.40 -27.55
C PHE A 61 -14.32 -13.81 -27.77
N GLU A 62 -15.61 -14.03 -27.52
CA GLU A 62 -16.33 -15.26 -27.86
C GLU A 62 -16.80 -15.31 -29.32
N ASP A 63 -16.77 -14.19 -30.04
CA ASP A 63 -17.20 -14.11 -31.44
C ASP A 63 -16.13 -14.66 -32.40
N GLN A 64 -16.54 -15.62 -33.23
CA GLN A 64 -15.65 -16.31 -34.18
C GLN A 64 -15.11 -15.40 -35.29
N ALA A 65 -15.90 -14.41 -35.74
CA ALA A 65 -15.49 -13.49 -36.80
C ALA A 65 -14.46 -12.48 -36.27
N ILE A 66 -14.67 -11.96 -35.06
CA ILE A 66 -13.71 -11.10 -34.36
C ILE A 66 -12.42 -11.85 -34.07
N ALA A 67 -12.51 -13.09 -33.57
CA ALA A 67 -11.35 -13.94 -33.34
C ALA A 67 -10.56 -14.21 -34.63
N ALA A 68 -11.24 -14.49 -35.74
CA ALA A 68 -10.59 -14.69 -37.03
C ALA A 68 -9.87 -13.43 -37.53
N GLN A 69 -10.44 -12.24 -37.27
CA GLN A 69 -9.78 -10.97 -37.56
C GLN A 69 -8.54 -10.76 -36.69
N LEU A 70 -8.64 -11.02 -35.39
CA LEU A 70 -7.51 -10.95 -34.47
C LEU A 70 -6.37 -11.88 -34.89
N SER A 71 -6.64 -13.16 -35.15
CA SER A 71 -5.60 -14.12 -35.59
C SER A 71 -4.94 -13.75 -36.92
N ARG A 72 -5.70 -13.13 -37.84
CA ARG A 72 -5.18 -12.70 -39.14
C ARG A 72 -4.20 -11.53 -38.99
N ASP A 73 -4.58 -10.53 -38.21
CA ASP A 73 -3.92 -9.21 -38.25
C ASP A 73 -3.01 -8.94 -37.03
N PHE A 74 -3.15 -9.70 -35.92
CA PHE A 74 -2.50 -9.43 -34.63
C PHE A 74 -1.94 -10.69 -33.96
N VAL A 75 -1.00 -10.51 -33.02
CA VAL A 75 -0.74 -11.49 -31.96
C VAL A 75 -1.46 -11.04 -30.70
N SER A 76 -2.39 -11.86 -30.20
CA SER A 76 -3.29 -11.47 -29.10
C SER A 76 -2.73 -11.95 -27.75
N VAL A 77 -2.53 -11.02 -26.83
CA VAL A 77 -1.96 -11.25 -25.50
C VAL A 77 -2.98 -10.87 -24.43
N LYS A 78 -3.19 -11.77 -23.47
CA LYS A 78 -4.07 -11.56 -22.33
C LYS A 78 -3.23 -11.40 -21.06
N VAL A 79 -3.56 -10.40 -20.25
CA VAL A 79 -2.79 -10.05 -19.05
C VAL A 79 -3.72 -9.91 -17.84
N ASP A 80 -3.42 -10.67 -16.78
CA ASP A 80 -3.98 -10.44 -15.46
C ASP A 80 -3.19 -9.32 -14.77
N ARG A 81 -3.82 -8.17 -14.53
CA ARG A 81 -3.18 -7.03 -13.86
C ARG A 81 -2.74 -7.35 -12.43
N GLU A 82 -3.39 -8.30 -11.77
CA GLU A 82 -3.09 -8.61 -10.37
C GLU A 82 -1.81 -9.44 -10.25
N GLU A 83 -1.54 -10.31 -11.23
CA GLU A 83 -0.28 -11.03 -11.35
C GLU A 83 0.82 -10.16 -12.01
N ARG A 84 0.45 -9.28 -12.96
CA ARG A 84 1.37 -8.43 -13.73
C ARG A 84 1.03 -6.93 -13.65
N PRO A 85 1.08 -6.32 -12.45
CA PRO A 85 0.84 -4.88 -12.29
C PRO A 85 1.88 -4.04 -13.03
N ASP A 86 3.09 -4.59 -13.24
CA ASP A 86 4.14 -3.96 -14.03
C ASP A 86 3.71 -3.71 -15.48
N VAL A 87 3.01 -4.67 -16.07
CA VAL A 87 2.45 -4.53 -17.43
C VAL A 87 1.26 -3.60 -17.41
N ASP A 88 0.36 -3.78 -16.43
CA ASP A 88 -0.83 -2.96 -16.29
C ASP A 88 -0.50 -1.46 -16.15
N ASP A 89 0.39 -1.09 -15.24
CA ASP A 89 0.74 0.31 -14.95
C ASP A 89 1.38 1.01 -16.16
N ALA A 90 2.25 0.32 -16.89
CA ALA A 90 2.85 0.83 -18.12
C ALA A 90 1.79 1.08 -19.19
N MET A 91 0.87 0.13 -19.37
CA MET A 91 -0.21 0.23 -20.35
C MET A 91 -1.27 1.27 -19.94
N MET A 92 -1.58 1.39 -18.65
CA MET A 92 -2.52 2.38 -18.12
C MET A 92 -1.96 3.79 -18.30
N SER A 93 -0.67 3.98 -18.03
CA SER A 93 0.03 5.24 -18.28
C SER A 93 -0.01 5.64 -19.75
N ALA A 94 0.24 4.68 -20.65
CA ALA A 94 0.09 4.89 -22.10
C ALA A 94 -1.36 5.26 -22.49
N CYS A 95 -2.36 4.62 -21.88
CA CYS A 95 -3.78 4.93 -22.10
C CYS A 95 -4.13 6.35 -21.65
N GLN A 96 -3.70 6.75 -20.46
CA GLN A 96 -3.95 8.09 -19.93
C GLN A 96 -3.31 9.17 -20.80
N ILE A 97 -2.06 8.97 -21.24
CA ILE A 97 -1.37 9.88 -22.18
C ILE A 97 -2.10 9.93 -23.52
N TYR A 98 -2.43 8.77 -24.09
CA TYR A 98 -3.08 8.68 -25.39
C TYR A 98 -4.46 9.35 -25.38
N THR A 99 -5.28 9.08 -24.36
CA THR A 99 -6.62 9.67 -24.23
C THR A 99 -6.55 11.16 -23.88
N ALA A 100 -5.55 11.61 -23.12
CA ALA A 100 -5.33 13.05 -22.93
C ALA A 100 -5.09 13.77 -24.26
N TRP A 101 -4.31 13.19 -25.16
CA TRP A 101 -4.02 13.79 -26.47
C TRP A 101 -5.17 13.70 -27.46
N THR A 102 -5.95 12.61 -27.42
CA THR A 102 -6.95 12.31 -28.45
C THR A 102 -8.39 12.65 -28.03
N GLU A 103 -8.71 12.53 -26.74
CA GLU A 103 -10.02 12.81 -26.17
C GLU A 103 -10.03 14.11 -25.34
N GLY A 104 -8.87 14.77 -25.17
CA GLY A 104 -8.74 16.04 -24.42
C GLY A 104 -8.78 15.88 -22.90
N ARG A 105 -8.81 14.64 -22.40
CA ARG A 105 -8.78 14.32 -20.96
C ARG A 105 -8.07 12.98 -20.74
N ALA A 106 -7.23 12.91 -19.71
CA ALA A 106 -6.66 11.64 -19.30
C ALA A 106 -7.76 10.72 -18.78
N SER A 107 -7.84 9.51 -19.32
CA SER A 107 -8.78 8.48 -18.87
C SER A 107 -8.16 7.09 -18.98
N GLY A 108 -8.69 6.18 -18.16
CA GLY A 108 -8.20 4.81 -18.06
C GLY A 108 -9.19 3.95 -17.28
N GLY A 109 -8.95 2.65 -17.28
CA GLY A 109 -9.81 1.65 -16.63
C GLY A 109 -9.69 0.30 -17.34
N TRP A 110 -10.37 -0.70 -16.80
CA TRP A 110 -10.41 -2.04 -17.37
C TRP A 110 -11.78 -2.35 -17.97
N PRO A 111 -11.86 -3.14 -19.06
CA PRO A 111 -10.75 -3.79 -19.77
C PRO A 111 -9.89 -2.77 -20.50
N LEU A 112 -8.57 -2.97 -20.48
CA LEU A 112 -7.61 -2.12 -21.18
C LEU A 112 -7.30 -2.74 -22.55
N THR A 113 -7.38 -1.94 -23.60
CA THR A 113 -7.13 -2.32 -25.00
C THR A 113 -5.92 -1.54 -25.52
N VAL A 114 -4.80 -2.24 -25.77
CA VAL A 114 -3.56 -1.59 -26.21
C VAL A 114 -2.96 -2.31 -27.41
N PHE A 115 -2.38 -1.55 -28.35
CA PHE A 115 -1.63 -2.11 -29.47
C PHE A 115 -0.17 -1.68 -29.41
N LEU A 116 0.74 -2.66 -29.52
CA LEU A 116 2.18 -2.47 -29.42
C LEU A 116 2.89 -2.73 -30.75
N ASP A 117 3.94 -1.97 -31.00
CA ASP A 117 4.96 -2.31 -31.99
C ASP A 117 5.74 -3.55 -31.50
N PRO A 118 5.78 -4.67 -32.25
CA PRO A 118 6.42 -5.91 -31.80
C PRO A 118 7.95 -5.78 -31.63
N ASP A 119 8.59 -4.83 -32.32
CA ASP A 119 10.04 -4.67 -32.25
C ASP A 119 10.42 -3.95 -30.94
N SER A 120 9.80 -2.79 -30.70
CA SER A 120 10.10 -1.92 -29.55
C SER A 120 9.24 -2.17 -28.30
N LEU A 121 8.15 -2.93 -28.43
CA LEU A 121 7.09 -3.13 -27.42
C LEU A 121 6.40 -1.84 -26.96
N ARG A 122 6.60 -0.73 -27.70
CA ARG A 122 6.02 0.57 -27.35
C ARG A 122 4.56 0.63 -27.76
N PRO A 123 3.67 1.13 -26.88
CA PRO A 123 2.27 1.33 -27.21
C PRO A 123 2.12 2.47 -28.21
N PHE A 124 1.35 2.24 -29.26
CA PHE A 124 1.03 3.27 -30.27
C PHE A 124 -0.46 3.64 -30.30
N PHE A 125 -1.31 2.82 -29.68
CA PHE A 125 -2.73 3.07 -29.47
C PHE A 125 -3.14 2.46 -28.13
N ALA A 126 -4.00 3.15 -27.39
CA ALA A 126 -4.56 2.65 -26.14
C ALA A 126 -5.98 3.17 -25.91
N GLY A 127 -6.82 2.38 -25.25
CA GLY A 127 -8.17 2.74 -24.82
C GLY A 127 -8.70 1.70 -23.83
N THR A 128 -9.96 1.83 -23.44
CA THR A 128 -10.60 0.89 -22.51
C THR A 128 -11.52 -0.09 -23.24
N TYR A 129 -12.82 0.04 -23.05
CA TYR A 129 -13.86 -0.80 -23.64
C TYR A 129 -14.21 -0.34 -25.07
N PHE A 130 -14.30 -1.30 -25.99
CA PHE A 130 -14.82 -1.11 -27.34
C PHE A 130 -15.94 -2.11 -27.62
N PRO A 131 -17.17 -1.66 -27.91
CA PRO A 131 -18.33 -2.53 -28.13
C PRO A 131 -18.27 -3.27 -29.49
N PRO A 132 -19.01 -4.38 -29.67
CA PRO A 132 -19.03 -5.13 -30.94
C PRO A 132 -19.71 -4.36 -32.07
N VAL A 133 -20.55 -3.38 -31.74
CA VAL A 133 -21.22 -2.45 -32.64
C VAL A 133 -21.03 -1.02 -32.14
N PRO A 134 -21.05 0.01 -33.00
CA PRO A 134 -20.82 1.39 -32.56
C PRO A 134 -21.81 1.82 -31.46
N ALA A 135 -21.28 2.16 -30.29
CA ALA A 135 -22.06 2.58 -29.12
C ALA A 135 -21.23 3.49 -28.22
N PHE A 136 -21.88 4.23 -27.32
CA PHE A 136 -21.23 5.13 -26.35
C PHE A 136 -20.28 6.18 -26.98
N GLY A 137 -20.53 6.57 -28.24
CA GLY A 137 -19.65 7.47 -28.99
C GLY A 137 -18.31 6.86 -29.42
N ARG A 138 -18.16 5.53 -29.33
CA ARG A 138 -16.96 4.78 -29.73
C ARG A 138 -17.20 3.99 -31.02
N LEU A 139 -16.11 3.74 -31.74
CA LEU A 139 -16.07 2.78 -32.84
C LEU A 139 -16.40 1.38 -32.32
N SER A 140 -16.87 0.52 -33.23
CA SER A 140 -16.95 -0.90 -32.92
C SER A 140 -15.53 -1.50 -32.81
N PHE A 141 -15.38 -2.58 -32.04
CA PHE A 141 -14.12 -3.30 -31.93
C PHE A 141 -13.65 -3.86 -33.30
N PRO A 142 -14.50 -4.46 -34.16
CA PRO A 142 -14.09 -4.85 -35.52
C PRO A 142 -13.59 -3.69 -36.39
N ASP A 143 -14.23 -2.51 -36.30
CA ASP A 143 -13.80 -1.33 -37.06
C ASP A 143 -12.45 -0.80 -36.55
N LEU A 144 -12.25 -0.81 -35.23
CA LEU A 144 -10.97 -0.45 -34.61
C LEU A 144 -9.86 -1.38 -35.11
N LEU A 145 -10.07 -2.70 -35.04
CA LEU A 145 -9.10 -3.70 -35.51
C LEU A 145 -8.74 -3.47 -36.99
N THR A 146 -9.74 -3.16 -37.82
CA THR A 146 -9.54 -2.87 -39.24
C THR A 146 -8.67 -1.63 -39.45
N GLN A 147 -8.96 -0.55 -38.71
CA GLN A 147 -8.21 0.71 -38.82
C GLN A 147 -6.76 0.57 -38.33
N VAL A 148 -6.55 -0.14 -37.20
CA VAL A 148 -5.21 -0.38 -36.68
C VAL A 148 -4.38 -1.25 -37.64
N ALA A 149 -4.98 -2.33 -38.17
CA ALA A 149 -4.29 -3.21 -39.13
C ALA A 149 -3.91 -2.47 -40.42
N ALA A 150 -4.79 -1.60 -40.93
CA ALA A 150 -4.49 -0.74 -42.07
C ALA A 150 -3.36 0.24 -41.76
N ALA A 151 -3.41 0.94 -40.62
CA ALA A 151 -2.36 1.89 -40.23
C ALA A 151 -0.98 1.21 -40.09
N TRP A 152 -0.93 0.00 -39.53
CA TRP A 152 0.31 -0.78 -39.40
C TRP A 152 0.90 -1.19 -40.74
N ARG A 153 0.05 -1.61 -41.69
CA ARG A 153 0.48 -2.08 -43.02
C ARG A 153 0.84 -0.92 -43.95
N ASP A 154 0.01 0.11 -43.97
CA ASP A 154 0.05 1.15 -45.00
C ASP A 154 0.93 2.34 -44.56
N THR A 155 1.06 2.58 -43.24
CA THR A 155 1.81 3.72 -42.66
C THR A 155 2.67 3.35 -41.43
N PRO A 156 3.53 2.30 -41.51
CA PRO A 156 4.28 1.80 -40.35
C PRO A 156 5.19 2.86 -39.69
N ASP A 157 5.79 3.76 -40.48
CA ASP A 157 6.66 4.82 -39.94
C ASP A 157 5.89 5.82 -39.07
N ALA A 158 4.65 6.15 -39.46
CA ALA A 158 3.78 7.02 -38.66
C ALA A 158 3.38 6.34 -37.34
N VAL A 159 3.09 5.03 -37.38
CA VAL A 159 2.78 4.25 -36.19
C VAL A 159 3.97 4.21 -35.22
N ARG A 160 5.19 3.95 -35.70
CA ARG A 160 6.39 3.95 -34.86
C ARG A 160 6.76 5.33 -34.32
N ALA A 161 6.50 6.38 -35.09
CA ALA A 161 6.66 7.76 -34.63
C ALA A 161 5.67 8.08 -33.49
N GLN A 162 4.41 7.67 -33.62
CA GLN A 162 3.42 7.79 -32.55
C GLN A 162 3.83 7.00 -31.29
N ALA A 163 4.27 5.74 -31.47
CA ALA A 163 4.75 4.90 -30.39
C ALA A 163 5.90 5.57 -29.62
N SER A 164 6.84 6.18 -30.35
CA SER A 164 7.98 6.88 -29.75
C SER A 164 7.58 8.14 -29.00
N LYS A 165 6.58 8.89 -29.48
CA LYS A 165 6.04 10.06 -28.77
C LYS A 165 5.37 9.66 -27.46
N ILE A 166 4.50 8.65 -27.47
CA ILE A 166 3.83 8.16 -26.25
C ILE A 166 4.90 7.69 -25.25
N PHE A 167 5.85 6.88 -25.71
CA PHE A 167 6.93 6.38 -24.86
C PHE A 167 7.82 7.49 -24.29
N GLN A 168 8.10 8.54 -25.06
CA GLN A 168 8.83 9.70 -24.55
C GLN A 168 8.05 10.41 -23.45
N ALA A 169 6.74 10.62 -23.62
CA ALA A 169 5.90 11.22 -22.59
C ALA A 169 5.81 10.33 -21.33
N MET A 170 5.78 9.00 -21.48
CA MET A 170 5.87 8.06 -20.36
C MET A 170 7.20 8.22 -19.61
N ARG A 171 8.31 8.30 -20.33
CA ARG A 171 9.64 8.54 -19.73
C ARG A 171 9.70 9.87 -19.00
N GLU A 172 9.20 10.94 -19.59
CA GLU A 172 9.17 12.27 -18.99
C GLU A 172 8.33 12.27 -17.69
N SER A 173 7.21 11.53 -17.67
CA SER A 173 6.39 11.33 -16.47
C SER A 173 7.08 10.48 -15.39
N ILE A 174 7.82 9.43 -15.79
CA ILE A 174 8.51 8.54 -14.85
C ILE A 174 9.78 9.17 -14.29
N ASP A 175 10.56 9.89 -15.11
CA ASP A 175 11.86 10.44 -14.73
C ASP A 175 11.72 11.84 -14.10
N GLY A 176 10.69 12.62 -14.48
CA GLY A 176 10.49 13.98 -13.99
C GLY A 176 11.63 14.87 -14.45
N SER A 177 11.48 15.51 -15.61
CA SER A 177 12.47 16.38 -16.27
C SER A 177 13.68 16.88 -15.43
N GLY A 178 14.88 16.37 -15.74
CA GLY A 178 16.14 17.07 -15.46
C GLY A 178 17.37 16.23 -15.06
N GLU A 179 17.68 15.12 -15.74
CA GLU A 179 18.91 14.34 -15.43
C GLU A 179 20.22 14.88 -16.05
N ASP A 180 20.21 15.91 -16.92
CA ASP A 180 21.43 16.37 -17.59
C ASP A 180 22.05 17.71 -17.09
N GLU A 181 21.52 18.32 -16.02
CA GLU A 181 22.00 19.64 -15.55
C GLU A 181 22.57 19.66 -14.13
N PHE A 182 23.02 18.52 -13.61
CA PHE A 182 23.76 18.45 -12.34
C PHE A 182 25.22 18.95 -12.44
N LEU A 183 25.68 19.42 -13.62
CA LEU A 183 27.03 19.94 -13.85
C LEU A 183 27.10 21.35 -14.49
N SER A 184 25.99 22.07 -14.65
CA SER A 184 26.01 23.43 -15.20
C SER A 184 25.64 24.48 -14.13
N GLU A 185 26.67 25.18 -13.64
CA GLU A 185 26.55 26.35 -12.77
C GLU A 185 26.06 27.57 -13.58
N SER A 186 24.79 27.66 -13.98
CA SER A 186 24.24 28.95 -14.45
C SER A 186 22.72 28.99 -14.63
N THR A 187 21.95 28.82 -13.55
CA THR A 187 20.70 29.60 -13.34
C THR A 187 20.15 29.37 -11.93
N PRO A 188 19.77 30.42 -11.17
CA PRO A 188 19.12 30.22 -9.88
C PRO A 188 17.66 29.83 -10.08
N ARG A 189 17.36 28.52 -10.05
CA ARG A 189 16.02 28.03 -9.69
C ARG A 189 15.86 28.12 -8.16
N PRO A 190 14.64 28.36 -7.64
CA PRO A 190 14.41 28.36 -6.20
C PRO A 190 14.84 27.01 -5.62
N ARG A 191 15.78 27.03 -4.68
CA ARG A 191 16.27 25.83 -4.00
C ARG A 191 15.09 25.20 -3.24
N VAL A 192 14.65 24.00 -3.66
CA VAL A 192 13.68 23.14 -2.95
C VAL A 192 14.25 22.64 -1.59
N SER A 193 15.45 23.10 -1.19
CA SER A 193 16.08 22.78 0.09
C SER A 193 15.49 23.53 1.30
N SER A 194 14.37 24.26 1.16
CA SER A 194 13.81 25.09 2.25
C SER A 194 12.39 24.75 2.68
N ILE A 195 11.71 23.78 2.03
CA ILE A 195 10.38 23.36 2.47
C ILE A 195 10.53 22.19 3.44
N ALA A 196 10.08 22.37 4.69
CA ALA A 196 10.03 21.27 5.63
C ALA A 196 8.97 20.25 5.17
N LEU A 197 9.28 18.95 5.23
CA LEU A 197 8.34 17.87 4.86
C LEU A 197 6.92 17.99 5.49
N PRO A 198 6.76 18.41 6.76
CA PRO A 198 5.43 18.67 7.34
C PRO A 198 4.62 19.74 6.57
N ASP A 199 5.28 20.71 5.95
CA ASP A 199 4.62 21.75 5.15
C ASP A 199 4.08 21.18 3.84
N LEU A 200 4.74 20.17 3.26
CA LEU A 200 4.30 19.51 2.04
C LEU A 200 3.02 18.71 2.26
N ALA A 201 2.99 17.91 3.32
CA ALA A 201 1.82 17.13 3.73
C ALA A 201 0.59 18.03 3.96
N THR A 202 0.80 19.12 4.71
CA THR A 202 -0.23 20.11 5.01
C THR A 202 -0.73 20.79 3.72
N ARG A 203 0.15 21.06 2.74
CA ARG A 203 -0.27 21.58 1.42
C ARG A 203 -1.08 20.56 0.62
N ALA A 204 -0.64 19.31 0.55
CA ALA A 204 -1.37 18.26 -0.16
C ALA A 204 -2.77 18.05 0.45
N ALA A 205 -2.86 17.96 1.79
CA ALA A 205 -4.12 17.87 2.50
C ALA A 205 -5.05 19.07 2.21
N ARG A 206 -4.53 20.30 2.22
CA ARG A 206 -5.30 21.50 1.83
C ARG A 206 -5.78 21.45 0.38
N GLY A 207 -4.98 20.93 -0.54
CA GLY A 207 -5.39 20.70 -1.92
C GLY A 207 -6.58 19.75 -2.00
N LEU A 208 -6.51 18.62 -1.29
CA LEU A 208 -7.58 17.61 -1.26
C LEU A 208 -8.89 18.13 -0.65
N LEU A 209 -8.85 19.09 0.29
CA LEU A 209 -10.07 19.72 0.81
C LEU A 209 -10.92 20.38 -0.29
N SER A 210 -10.30 20.84 -1.38
CA SER A 210 -11.03 21.42 -2.52
C SER A 210 -11.79 20.39 -3.37
N TYR A 211 -11.44 19.10 -3.26
CA TYR A 211 -12.08 17.99 -3.95
C TYR A 211 -13.21 17.34 -3.15
N GLU A 212 -13.46 17.80 -1.93
CA GLU A 212 -14.53 17.25 -1.08
C GLU A 212 -15.91 17.41 -1.73
N ASP A 213 -16.63 16.29 -1.85
CA ASP A 213 -18.08 16.32 -2.05
C ASP A 213 -18.77 16.50 -0.69
N LYS A 214 -19.08 17.75 -0.36
CA LYS A 214 -19.77 18.10 0.89
C LYS A 214 -21.21 17.58 0.97
N HIS A 215 -21.84 17.31 -0.17
CA HIS A 215 -23.24 16.91 -0.21
C HIS A 215 -23.38 15.41 0.09
N ASN A 216 -22.58 14.59 -0.57
CA ASN A 216 -22.65 13.13 -0.42
C ASN A 216 -21.50 12.53 0.39
N GLY A 217 -20.55 13.33 0.89
CA GLY A 217 -19.36 12.88 1.59
C GLY A 217 -18.32 12.21 0.67
N GLY A 218 -17.04 12.26 1.04
CA GLY A 218 -15.95 11.73 0.21
C GLY A 218 -15.46 12.74 -0.82
N PHE A 219 -14.91 12.25 -1.94
CA PHE A 219 -14.22 13.09 -2.91
C PHE A 219 -14.71 12.89 -4.34
N GLY A 220 -14.77 13.98 -5.11
CA GLY A 220 -15.17 13.94 -6.52
C GLY A 220 -16.65 13.57 -6.74
N GLY A 221 -16.99 13.29 -8.00
CA GLY A 221 -18.33 12.92 -8.45
C GLY A 221 -18.47 11.41 -8.73
N ALA A 222 -19.39 11.07 -9.64
CA ALA A 222 -19.58 9.70 -10.13
C ALA A 222 -18.65 9.38 -11.32
N PRO A 223 -18.10 8.15 -11.43
CA PRO A 223 -18.08 7.10 -10.41
C PRO A 223 -17.20 7.49 -9.21
N LYS A 224 -17.53 6.99 -8.02
CA LYS A 224 -16.98 7.45 -6.75
C LYS A 224 -16.22 6.36 -6.00
N PHE A 225 -14.97 6.64 -5.64
CA PHE A 225 -14.04 5.71 -5.00
C PHE A 225 -13.77 6.08 -3.54
N PRO A 226 -13.57 5.10 -2.62
CA PRO A 226 -13.28 5.34 -1.20
C PRO A 226 -12.06 6.22 -0.91
N GLN A 227 -11.04 6.21 -1.77
CA GLN A 227 -9.77 6.93 -1.61
C GLN A 227 -9.09 6.77 -0.22
N PRO A 228 -8.73 5.54 0.21
CA PRO A 228 -8.16 5.32 1.55
C PRO A 228 -6.89 6.12 1.81
N SER A 229 -6.00 6.24 0.83
CA SER A 229 -4.76 7.03 0.96
C SER A 229 -5.04 8.52 1.23
N TRP A 230 -6.06 9.09 0.58
CA TRP A 230 -6.45 10.49 0.83
C TRP A 230 -7.01 10.66 2.24
N LEU A 231 -7.83 9.72 2.69
CA LEU A 231 -8.38 9.71 4.05
C LEU A 231 -7.29 9.54 5.11
N GLU A 232 -6.28 8.71 4.84
CA GLU A 232 -5.13 8.50 5.71
C GLU A 232 -4.26 9.75 5.82
N LEU A 233 -3.97 10.42 4.69
CA LEU A 233 -3.27 11.71 4.70
C LEU A 233 -4.06 12.77 5.48
N MET A 234 -5.38 12.84 5.31
CA MET A 234 -6.23 13.76 6.06
C MET A 234 -6.23 13.44 7.57
N ALA A 235 -6.32 12.16 7.95
CA ALA A 235 -6.23 11.75 9.35
C ALA A 235 -4.90 12.16 9.98
N GLN A 236 -3.79 12.02 9.23
CA GLN A 236 -2.45 12.43 9.69
C GLN A 236 -2.30 13.95 9.84
N CYS A 237 -3.06 14.74 9.08
CA CYS A 237 -3.00 16.21 9.13
C CYS A 237 -4.10 16.84 9.99
N ALA A 238 -4.95 16.03 10.63
CA ALA A 238 -6.10 16.49 11.41
C ALA A 238 -5.71 17.38 12.60
N ALA A 239 -4.52 17.19 13.18
CA ALA A 239 -4.03 18.00 14.29
C ALA A 239 -3.65 19.43 13.85
N GLU A 240 -3.09 19.58 12.65
CA GLU A 240 -2.71 20.89 12.10
C GLU A 240 -3.81 21.56 11.28
N ILE A 241 -4.69 20.76 10.69
CA ILE A 241 -5.82 21.19 9.86
C ILE A 241 -7.08 20.50 10.41
N PRO A 242 -7.79 21.11 11.39
CA PRO A 242 -8.98 20.52 12.00
C PRO A 242 -10.08 20.14 10.99
N GLU A 243 -10.17 20.85 9.86
CA GLU A 243 -11.08 20.53 8.77
C GLU A 243 -10.86 19.12 8.21
N CYS A 244 -9.62 18.62 8.17
CA CYS A 244 -9.31 17.27 7.68
C CYS A 244 -10.03 16.20 8.50
N ALA A 245 -10.09 16.33 9.84
CA ALA A 245 -10.83 15.39 10.68
C ALA A 245 -12.33 15.36 10.35
N GLN A 246 -12.91 16.54 10.08
CA GLN A 246 -14.33 16.66 9.74
C GLN A 246 -14.64 16.05 8.38
N VAL A 247 -13.79 16.31 7.38
CA VAL A 247 -13.92 15.73 6.03
C VAL A 247 -13.80 14.21 6.09
N SER A 248 -12.77 13.67 6.74
CA SER A 248 -12.58 12.22 6.89
C SER A 248 -13.78 11.57 7.58
N THR A 249 -14.30 12.18 8.66
CA THR A 249 -15.47 11.64 9.37
C THR A 249 -16.72 11.65 8.48
N ARG A 250 -16.98 12.74 7.74
CA ARG A 250 -18.10 12.80 6.79
C ARG A 250 -17.98 11.76 5.68
N ALA A 251 -16.79 11.61 5.12
CA ALA A 251 -16.52 10.64 4.07
C ALA A 251 -16.73 9.20 4.55
N LEU A 252 -16.14 8.82 5.68
CA LEU A 252 -16.28 7.48 6.26
C LEU A 252 -17.74 7.18 6.65
N ARG A 253 -18.47 8.15 7.22
CA ARG A 253 -19.91 7.98 7.50
C ARG A 253 -20.73 7.76 6.24
N ALA A 254 -20.55 8.61 5.22
CA ALA A 254 -21.28 8.45 3.97
C ALA A 254 -21.01 7.08 3.31
N LEU A 255 -19.75 6.66 3.30
CA LEU A 255 -19.33 5.37 2.77
C LEU A 255 -19.93 4.18 3.54
N THR A 256 -19.99 4.24 4.88
CA THR A 256 -20.57 3.16 5.70
C THR A 256 -22.09 3.10 5.69
N LEU A 257 -22.76 4.18 5.28
CA LEU A 257 -24.20 4.25 5.09
C LEU A 257 -24.63 3.84 3.67
N GLY A 258 -23.79 4.08 2.67
CA GLY A 258 -24.05 3.73 1.27
C GLY A 258 -24.20 2.23 1.03
N GLY A 259 -24.76 1.87 -0.13
CA GLY A 259 -24.83 0.48 -0.60
C GLY A 259 -23.49 -0.07 -1.08
N ILE A 260 -22.44 0.76 -1.15
CA ILE A 260 -21.05 0.30 -1.27
C ILE A 260 -20.59 -0.53 -0.06
N HIS A 261 -21.19 -0.33 1.12
CA HIS A 261 -20.99 -1.19 2.28
C HIS A 261 -22.02 -2.31 2.26
N ASP A 262 -21.59 -3.57 2.27
CA ASP A 262 -22.50 -4.71 2.31
C ASP A 262 -23.15 -4.80 3.71
N HIS A 263 -24.35 -4.25 3.85
CA HIS A 263 -25.09 -4.21 5.13
C HIS A 263 -25.49 -5.60 5.65
N LEU A 264 -25.37 -6.66 4.85
CA LEU A 264 -25.71 -8.03 5.25
C LEU A 264 -24.46 -8.85 5.59
N GLY A 265 -23.49 -8.87 4.68
CA GLY A 265 -22.25 -9.65 4.83
C GLY A 265 -21.09 -8.87 5.45
N GLY A 266 -21.10 -7.54 5.43
CA GLY A 266 -19.95 -6.71 5.76
C GLY A 266 -18.94 -6.65 4.62
N GLY A 267 -17.92 -5.79 4.78
CA GLY A 267 -16.96 -5.49 3.72
C GLY A 267 -17.51 -4.48 2.72
N PHE A 268 -16.61 -3.95 1.88
CA PHE A 268 -16.90 -2.87 0.96
C PHE A 268 -16.70 -3.32 -0.48
N HIS A 269 -17.61 -2.90 -1.36
CA HIS A 269 -17.42 -2.95 -2.79
C HIS A 269 -16.41 -1.89 -3.24
N ARG A 270 -15.77 -2.10 -4.39
CA ARG A 270 -14.62 -1.27 -4.81
C ARG A 270 -14.99 0.20 -5.01
N TYR A 271 -16.12 0.48 -5.67
CA TYR A 271 -16.57 1.84 -5.96
C TYR A 271 -18.06 1.91 -6.25
N SER A 272 -18.61 3.13 -6.22
CA SER A 272 -20.00 3.43 -6.51
C SER A 272 -20.16 4.01 -7.91
N VAL A 273 -21.17 3.59 -8.67
CA VAL A 273 -21.51 4.19 -9.98
C VAL A 273 -22.14 5.56 -9.83
N ASP A 274 -22.74 5.84 -8.68
CA ASP A 274 -23.34 7.13 -8.37
C ASP A 274 -22.56 7.89 -7.28
N ALA A 275 -22.81 9.19 -7.19
CA ALA A 275 -22.12 10.07 -6.25
C ALA A 275 -22.60 9.91 -4.79
N MET A 276 -23.75 9.28 -4.57
CA MET A 276 -24.42 9.09 -3.28
C MET A 276 -24.02 7.80 -2.57
N TRP A 277 -23.07 7.04 -3.13
CA TRP A 277 -22.59 5.75 -2.62
C TRP A 277 -23.63 4.63 -2.62
N ARG A 278 -24.72 4.75 -3.40
CA ARG A 278 -25.86 3.82 -3.29
C ARG A 278 -25.68 2.54 -4.08
N VAL A 279 -25.26 2.65 -5.34
CA VAL A 279 -25.13 1.52 -6.26
C VAL A 279 -23.65 1.25 -6.48
N PRO A 280 -23.11 0.13 -5.98
CA PRO A 280 -21.74 -0.25 -6.25
C PRO A 280 -21.57 -0.83 -7.66
N HIS A 281 -20.34 -0.82 -8.17
CA HIS A 281 -19.88 -1.94 -8.98
C HIS A 281 -19.57 -3.08 -8.01
N PHE A 282 -20.30 -4.19 -8.10
CA PHE A 282 -20.47 -5.15 -7.00
C PHE A 282 -19.24 -6.01 -6.70
N GLU A 283 -18.11 -5.79 -7.36
CA GLU A 283 -16.84 -6.43 -7.02
C GLU A 283 -16.40 -6.07 -5.60
N LYS A 284 -15.92 -7.07 -4.85
CA LYS A 284 -15.36 -6.87 -3.51
C LYS A 284 -13.92 -7.32 -3.52
N MET A 285 -13.01 -6.37 -3.34
CA MET A 285 -11.58 -6.63 -3.29
C MET A 285 -11.11 -6.67 -1.85
N LEU A 286 -10.23 -7.62 -1.50
CA LEU A 286 -9.67 -7.74 -0.16
C LEU A 286 -9.01 -6.43 0.30
N TYR A 287 -8.23 -5.81 -0.58
CA TYR A 287 -7.44 -4.61 -0.24
C TYR A 287 -8.31 -3.37 0.02
N ASP A 288 -9.50 -3.26 -0.59
CA ASP A 288 -10.38 -2.11 -0.39
C ASP A 288 -10.89 -2.08 1.06
N SER A 289 -11.39 -3.23 1.52
CA SER A 289 -11.84 -3.36 2.91
C SER A 289 -10.67 -3.30 3.89
N ALA A 290 -9.52 -3.91 3.56
CA ALA A 290 -8.35 -3.93 4.43
C ALA A 290 -7.78 -2.54 4.71
N GLN A 291 -7.77 -1.66 3.71
CA GLN A 291 -7.30 -0.27 3.89
C GLN A 291 -8.30 0.60 4.68
N LEU A 292 -9.60 0.32 4.58
CA LEU A 292 -10.62 1.09 5.31
C LEU A 292 -10.70 0.74 6.80
N VAL A 293 -10.43 -0.51 7.19
CA VAL A 293 -10.54 -0.97 8.58
C VAL A 293 -9.72 -0.10 9.55
N PRO A 294 -8.40 0.14 9.35
CA PRO A 294 -7.63 1.02 10.22
C PRO A 294 -8.21 2.43 10.36
N LEU A 295 -8.66 3.03 9.25
CA LEU A 295 -9.25 4.36 9.24
C LEU A 295 -10.53 4.40 10.08
N LEU A 296 -11.40 3.42 9.92
CA LEU A 296 -12.65 3.28 10.67
C LEU A 296 -12.40 3.05 12.17
N CYS A 297 -11.46 2.17 12.52
CA CYS A 297 -11.06 1.88 13.91
C CYS A 297 -10.38 3.07 14.59
N SER A 298 -9.69 3.95 13.85
CA SER A 298 -8.98 5.10 14.41
C SER A 298 -9.90 6.21 14.93
N THR A 299 -11.20 6.14 14.64
CA THR A 299 -12.17 7.16 15.02
C THR A 299 -12.74 6.93 16.42
N ASN A 300 -13.28 7.97 17.04
CA ASN A 300 -14.09 7.84 18.28
C ASN A 300 -15.58 7.55 17.98
N ASP A 301 -15.93 7.25 16.73
CA ASP A 301 -17.29 6.99 16.31
C ASP A 301 -17.58 5.49 16.35
N GLU A 302 -18.42 5.08 17.31
CA GLU A 302 -18.78 3.67 17.52
C GLU A 302 -19.45 3.04 16.28
N TRP A 303 -20.16 3.83 15.46
CA TRP A 303 -20.74 3.33 14.21
C TRP A 303 -19.66 2.97 13.19
N LEU A 304 -18.62 3.79 13.06
CA LEU A 304 -17.51 3.52 12.15
C LEU A 304 -16.70 2.31 12.63
N VAL A 305 -16.45 2.19 13.94
CA VAL A 305 -15.80 1.00 14.52
C VAL A 305 -16.63 -0.26 14.26
N ARG A 306 -17.96 -0.17 14.36
CA ARG A 306 -18.86 -1.27 14.01
C ARG A 306 -18.76 -1.67 12.53
N ALA A 307 -18.68 -0.72 11.62
CA ALA A 307 -18.45 -1.01 10.20
C ALA A 307 -17.09 -1.71 9.95
N ALA A 308 -16.03 -1.31 10.68
CA ALA A 308 -14.74 -1.99 10.64
C ALA A 308 -14.84 -3.45 11.08
N THR A 309 -15.53 -3.71 12.20
CA THR A 309 -15.79 -5.07 12.70
C THR A 309 -16.54 -5.91 11.66
N ARG A 310 -17.55 -5.36 10.99
CA ARG A 310 -18.28 -6.07 9.92
C ARG A 310 -17.39 -6.39 8.72
N ALA A 311 -16.46 -5.49 8.36
CA ALA A 311 -15.48 -5.75 7.31
C ALA A 311 -14.50 -6.87 7.67
N LEU A 312 -13.99 -6.90 8.91
CA LEU A 312 -13.13 -7.98 9.41
C LEU A 312 -13.88 -9.32 9.47
N GLN A 313 -15.15 -9.32 9.87
CA GLN A 313 -16.00 -10.53 9.86
C GLN A 313 -16.20 -11.08 8.44
N TRP A 314 -16.37 -10.21 7.43
CA TRP A 314 -16.40 -10.63 6.03
C TRP A 314 -15.07 -11.27 5.61
N MET A 315 -13.93 -10.63 5.93
CA MET A 315 -12.61 -11.20 5.60
C MET A 315 -12.43 -12.58 6.21
N THR A 316 -12.76 -12.76 7.49
CA THR A 316 -12.63 -14.06 8.18
C THR A 316 -13.59 -15.11 7.64
N ARG A 317 -14.82 -14.73 7.26
CA ARG A 317 -15.85 -15.69 6.84
C ARG A 317 -15.76 -16.09 5.38
N GLU A 318 -15.40 -15.16 4.49
CA GLU A 318 -15.53 -15.33 3.04
C GLU A 318 -14.20 -15.26 2.29
N MET A 319 -13.16 -14.67 2.89
CA MET A 319 -11.87 -14.47 2.22
C MET A 319 -10.75 -15.32 2.82
N LEU A 320 -10.84 -15.68 4.10
CA LEU A 320 -9.82 -16.49 4.78
C LEU A 320 -9.88 -17.94 4.30
N ARG A 321 -8.71 -18.46 3.92
CA ARG A 321 -8.47 -19.84 3.52
C ARG A 321 -8.09 -20.69 4.72
N ASP A 322 -8.23 -22.00 4.57
CA ASP A 322 -7.83 -22.98 5.59
C ASP A 322 -6.32 -22.96 5.90
N ASP A 323 -5.49 -22.50 4.95
CA ASP A 323 -4.04 -22.36 5.12
C ASP A 323 -3.62 -21.04 5.81
N GLY A 324 -4.58 -20.20 6.22
CA GLY A 324 -4.33 -18.93 6.90
C GLY A 324 -4.04 -17.75 5.97
N LEU A 325 -4.02 -17.96 4.65
CA LEU A 325 -3.97 -16.87 3.66
C LEU A 325 -5.37 -16.35 3.34
N PHE A 326 -5.45 -15.21 2.69
CA PHE A 326 -6.68 -14.63 2.15
C PHE A 326 -6.73 -14.72 0.63
N HIS A 327 -7.91 -15.03 0.10
CA HIS A 327 -8.32 -14.85 -1.29
C HIS A 327 -8.26 -13.38 -1.72
N THR A 328 -8.21 -13.10 -3.02
CA THR A 328 -8.03 -11.72 -3.51
C THR A 328 -9.34 -10.96 -3.64
N ALA A 329 -10.36 -11.55 -4.26
CA ALA A 329 -11.59 -10.83 -4.59
C ALA A 329 -12.82 -11.74 -4.78
N GLN A 330 -13.99 -11.13 -4.77
CA GLN A 330 -15.27 -11.74 -5.19
C GLN A 330 -15.82 -11.00 -6.41
N ASP A 331 -16.35 -11.76 -7.36
CA ASP A 331 -16.86 -11.28 -8.65
C ASP A 331 -18.04 -10.31 -8.48
N ALA A 332 -18.16 -9.37 -9.43
CA ALA A 332 -19.26 -8.42 -9.48
C ALA A 332 -20.56 -9.06 -9.98
N GLU A 333 -20.49 -10.20 -10.67
CA GLU A 333 -21.63 -10.82 -11.33
C GLU A 333 -21.91 -12.27 -10.91
N VAL A 334 -23.16 -12.69 -11.13
CA VAL A 334 -23.59 -14.08 -11.11
C VAL A 334 -24.42 -14.32 -12.36
N ASP A 335 -24.10 -15.38 -13.12
CA ASP A 335 -24.77 -15.70 -14.39
C ASP A 335 -24.77 -14.53 -15.40
N GLY A 336 -23.67 -13.78 -15.44
CA GLY A 336 -23.49 -12.62 -16.32
C GLY A 336 -24.26 -11.36 -15.88
N ARG A 337 -24.97 -11.40 -14.74
CA ARG A 337 -25.78 -10.29 -14.23
C ARG A 337 -25.09 -9.63 -13.05
N GLU A 338 -24.85 -8.32 -13.17
CA GLU A 338 -24.12 -7.56 -12.16
C GLU A 338 -24.96 -7.43 -10.88
N GLY A 339 -24.35 -7.72 -9.73
CA GLY A 339 -24.97 -7.56 -8.42
C GLY A 339 -26.09 -8.54 -8.08
N LEU A 340 -26.43 -9.51 -8.94
CA LEU A 340 -27.58 -10.42 -8.76
C LEU A 340 -27.66 -11.06 -7.36
N ASN A 341 -26.52 -11.41 -6.76
CA ASN A 341 -26.47 -11.96 -5.40
C ASN A 341 -26.89 -10.94 -4.31
N PHE A 342 -26.57 -9.66 -4.51
CA PHE A 342 -26.70 -8.56 -3.57
C PHE A 342 -28.03 -7.79 -3.69
N LEU A 343 -28.78 -7.99 -4.77
CA LEU A 343 -30.04 -7.30 -5.02
C LEU A 343 -31.21 -7.92 -4.24
N TRP A 344 -32.16 -7.08 -3.83
CA TRP A 344 -33.33 -7.50 -3.07
C TRP A 344 -34.62 -6.87 -3.58
N THR A 345 -35.67 -7.69 -3.63
CA THR A 345 -37.05 -7.25 -3.80
C THR A 345 -37.76 -7.15 -2.45
N MET A 346 -38.84 -6.36 -2.39
CA MET A 346 -39.68 -6.28 -1.19
C MET A 346 -40.25 -7.64 -0.79
N GLU A 347 -40.64 -8.45 -1.78
CA GLU A 347 -41.19 -9.79 -1.56
C GLU A 347 -40.19 -10.71 -0.86
N GLU A 348 -38.92 -10.70 -1.28
CA GLU A 348 -37.86 -11.47 -0.63
C GLU A 348 -37.60 -11.02 0.80
N ILE A 349 -37.65 -9.72 1.09
CA ILE A 349 -37.50 -9.17 2.44
C ILE A 349 -38.64 -9.65 3.35
N HIS A 350 -39.89 -9.56 2.87
CA HIS A 350 -41.06 -10.03 3.63
C HIS A 350 -41.08 -11.54 3.82
N ALA A 351 -40.57 -12.31 2.87
CA ALA A 351 -40.47 -13.77 2.99
C ALA A 351 -39.36 -14.20 3.98
N ALA A 352 -38.28 -13.43 4.08
CA ALA A 352 -37.12 -13.76 4.91
C ALA A 352 -37.27 -13.36 6.38
N LEU A 353 -38.16 -12.42 6.71
CA LEU A 353 -38.24 -11.79 8.03
C LEU A 353 -39.62 -11.90 8.67
N THR A 354 -39.68 -11.74 10.00
CA THR A 354 -40.96 -11.55 10.69
C THR A 354 -41.64 -10.26 10.22
N PRO A 355 -42.97 -10.11 10.30
CA PRO A 355 -43.64 -8.89 9.86
C PRO A 355 -43.13 -7.61 10.53
N ASP A 356 -42.72 -7.70 11.80
CA ASP A 356 -42.18 -6.56 12.54
C ASP A 356 -40.76 -6.20 12.08
N ASP A 357 -39.89 -7.20 11.91
CA ASP A 357 -38.53 -7.01 11.41
C ASP A 357 -38.50 -6.59 9.94
N ALA A 358 -39.40 -7.11 9.11
CA ALA A 358 -39.53 -6.70 7.72
C ALA A 358 -39.85 -5.21 7.61
N ARG A 359 -40.76 -4.68 8.44
CA ARG A 359 -41.06 -3.25 8.49
C ARG A 359 -39.84 -2.42 8.87
N VAL A 360 -39.08 -2.85 9.89
CA VAL A 360 -37.85 -2.17 10.28
C VAL A 360 -36.80 -2.21 9.17
N ALA A 361 -36.61 -3.37 8.54
CA ALA A 361 -35.71 -3.54 7.41
C ALA A 361 -36.10 -2.61 6.25
N CYS A 362 -37.40 -2.51 5.92
CA CYS A 362 -37.87 -1.69 4.81
C CYS A 362 -37.53 -0.21 4.99
N THR A 363 -37.73 0.32 6.19
CA THR A 363 -37.41 1.70 6.52
C THR A 363 -35.92 1.93 6.63
N MET A 364 -35.19 1.08 7.36
CA MET A 364 -33.78 1.31 7.64
C MET A 364 -32.90 1.07 6.41
N LEU A 365 -33.17 0.02 5.64
CA LEU A 365 -32.34 -0.40 4.49
C LEU A 365 -32.77 0.23 3.15
N GLY A 366 -33.51 1.34 3.22
CA GLY A 366 -33.79 2.19 2.06
C GLY A 366 -34.81 1.63 1.06
N LEU A 367 -35.53 0.57 1.42
CA LEU A 367 -36.49 -0.11 0.53
C LEU A 367 -37.80 0.69 0.36
N ASP A 368 -38.20 1.47 1.38
CA ASP A 368 -39.39 2.34 1.31
C ASP A 368 -39.26 3.45 0.26
N ALA A 369 -38.05 3.75 -0.21
CA ALA A 369 -37.79 4.73 -1.27
C ALA A 369 -38.13 4.20 -2.68
N GLY A 370 -38.48 2.92 -2.81
CA GLY A 370 -38.67 2.24 -4.09
C GLY A 370 -37.36 1.71 -4.69
N THR A 371 -37.49 0.93 -5.76
CA THR A 371 -36.36 0.27 -6.45
C THR A 371 -35.32 1.27 -6.91
N ASN A 372 -34.06 1.04 -6.53
CA ASN A 372 -32.94 1.94 -6.83
C ASN A 372 -31.93 1.36 -7.83
N PHE A 373 -32.15 0.15 -8.34
CA PHE A 373 -31.27 -0.49 -9.31
C PHE A 373 -32.03 -1.17 -10.44
N THR A 374 -31.50 -1.03 -11.65
CA THR A 374 -31.86 -1.81 -12.83
C THR A 374 -30.58 -2.06 -13.61
N ASP A 375 -30.28 -3.32 -13.89
CA ASP A 375 -29.08 -3.69 -14.64
C ASP A 375 -29.14 -3.04 -16.04
N PRO A 376 -28.16 -2.16 -16.40
CA PRO A 376 -28.18 -1.45 -17.68
C PRO A 376 -27.97 -2.38 -18.88
N HIS A 377 -27.36 -3.54 -18.68
CA HIS A 377 -27.11 -4.58 -19.68
C HIS A 377 -28.25 -5.62 -19.75
N HIS A 378 -29.02 -5.77 -18.68
CA HIS A 378 -30.17 -6.67 -18.59
C HIS A 378 -31.45 -5.93 -18.20
N ARG A 379 -31.88 -5.01 -19.07
CA ARG A 379 -33.05 -4.14 -18.83
C ARG A 379 -34.37 -4.89 -18.70
N GLU A 380 -34.40 -6.16 -19.09
CA GLU A 380 -35.54 -7.06 -18.89
C GLU A 380 -35.65 -7.60 -17.44
N SER A 381 -34.59 -7.46 -16.64
CA SER A 381 -34.60 -7.85 -15.23
C SER A 381 -35.58 -6.99 -14.42
N PRO A 382 -36.25 -7.55 -13.40
CA PRO A 382 -37.06 -6.74 -12.51
C PRO A 382 -36.20 -5.70 -11.78
N ALA A 383 -36.72 -4.47 -11.68
CA ALA A 383 -36.10 -3.45 -10.86
C ALA A 383 -35.98 -3.95 -9.41
N SER A 384 -34.82 -3.73 -8.82
CA SER A 384 -34.44 -4.30 -7.52
C SER A 384 -33.78 -3.25 -6.63
N ASN A 385 -33.38 -3.64 -5.42
CA ASN A 385 -32.77 -2.74 -4.45
C ASN A 385 -31.36 -3.18 -4.08
N VAL A 386 -30.44 -2.23 -4.11
CA VAL A 386 -29.24 -2.25 -3.27
C VAL A 386 -29.62 -1.69 -1.91
N LEU A 387 -29.31 -2.42 -0.85
CA LEU A 387 -29.61 -2.02 0.52
C LEU A 387 -28.65 -0.89 0.95
N PHE A 388 -29.18 0.17 1.54
CA PHE A 388 -28.40 1.29 2.08
C PHE A 388 -29.10 1.88 3.30
N LEU A 389 -28.36 2.56 4.17
CA LEU A 389 -28.91 3.26 5.33
C LEU A 389 -29.06 4.76 5.01
N SER A 390 -30.21 5.36 5.33
CA SER A 390 -30.41 6.80 5.14
C SER A 390 -29.71 7.66 6.19
N GLU A 391 -29.50 7.11 7.39
CA GLU A 391 -28.86 7.78 8.52
C GLU A 391 -28.22 6.74 9.44
N VAL A 392 -27.36 7.20 10.35
CA VAL A 392 -26.77 6.33 11.37
C VAL A 392 -27.87 5.86 12.33
N PRO A 393 -28.14 4.55 12.44
CA PRO A 393 -29.16 4.05 13.35
C PRO A 393 -28.80 4.34 14.81
N ALA A 394 -29.82 4.61 15.63
CA ALA A 394 -29.65 4.77 17.06
C ALA A 394 -29.02 3.49 17.70
N PRO A 395 -28.13 3.61 18.70
CA PRO A 395 -27.41 2.47 19.28
C PRO A 395 -28.31 1.32 19.73
N GLU A 396 -29.51 1.61 20.23
CA GLU A 396 -30.48 0.62 20.71
C GLU A 396 -31.03 -0.26 19.59
N MET A 397 -30.89 0.16 18.32
CA MET A 397 -31.31 -0.58 17.14
C MET A 397 -30.24 -1.53 16.61
N TRP A 398 -28.98 -1.41 17.05
CA TRP A 398 -27.86 -2.13 16.43
C TRP A 398 -27.99 -3.65 16.56
N ASP A 399 -28.37 -4.17 17.73
CA ASP A 399 -28.59 -5.61 17.94
C ASP A 399 -29.74 -6.13 17.08
N ARG A 400 -30.77 -5.32 16.90
CA ARG A 400 -31.91 -5.68 16.05
C ARG A 400 -31.51 -5.72 14.59
N LEU A 401 -30.74 -4.72 14.13
CA LEU A 401 -30.19 -4.70 12.79
C LEU A 401 -29.26 -5.87 12.53
N ASP A 402 -28.43 -6.30 13.48
CA ASP A 402 -27.59 -7.50 13.32
C ASP A 402 -28.44 -8.76 13.11
N ARG A 403 -29.52 -8.93 13.89
CA ARG A 403 -30.43 -10.08 13.70
C ARG A 403 -31.12 -10.05 12.33
N ILE A 404 -31.54 -8.88 11.88
CA ILE A 404 -32.14 -8.69 10.55
C ILE A 404 -31.11 -9.02 9.46
N SER A 405 -29.93 -8.40 9.53
CA SER A 405 -28.85 -8.61 8.57
C SER A 405 -28.44 -10.07 8.51
N GLU A 406 -28.34 -10.76 9.64
CA GLU A 406 -28.00 -12.18 9.68
C GLU A 406 -29.10 -13.05 9.04
N SER A 407 -30.37 -12.78 9.33
CA SER A 407 -31.49 -13.52 8.72
C SER A 407 -31.49 -13.37 7.19
N LEU A 408 -31.31 -12.15 6.70
CA LEU A 408 -31.19 -11.88 5.26
C LEU A 408 -29.92 -12.50 4.66
N ARG A 409 -28.79 -12.46 5.37
CA ARG A 409 -27.52 -13.07 4.95
C ARG A 409 -27.66 -14.59 4.80
N LEU A 410 -28.36 -15.26 5.71
CA LEU A 410 -28.62 -16.70 5.63
C LEU A 410 -29.45 -17.06 4.40
N VAL A 411 -30.46 -16.25 4.05
CA VAL A 411 -31.22 -16.40 2.80
C VAL A 411 -30.31 -16.15 1.59
N ARG A 412 -29.48 -15.10 1.62
CA ARG A 412 -28.52 -14.79 0.56
C ARG A 412 -27.52 -15.93 0.33
N ALA A 413 -27.09 -16.62 1.38
CA ALA A 413 -26.16 -17.74 1.30
C ALA A 413 -26.72 -18.95 0.53
N LEU A 414 -28.04 -19.06 0.39
CA LEU A 414 -28.69 -20.10 -0.42
C LEU A 414 -28.77 -19.75 -1.91
N ARG A 415 -28.51 -18.49 -2.29
CA ARG A 415 -28.42 -18.06 -3.68
C ARG A 415 -27.12 -18.58 -4.29
N LYS A 416 -27.05 -18.58 -5.63
CA LYS A 416 -25.77 -18.75 -6.30
C LYS A 416 -24.83 -17.61 -5.88
N GLN A 417 -23.64 -17.95 -5.41
CA GLN A 417 -22.65 -16.99 -4.93
C GLN A 417 -21.80 -16.47 -6.09
N PRO A 418 -21.28 -15.23 -6.01
CA PRO A 418 -20.24 -14.75 -6.91
C PRO A 418 -19.02 -15.67 -6.84
N ASN A 419 -18.28 -15.77 -7.94
CA ASN A 419 -17.03 -16.51 -7.94
C ASN A 419 -16.00 -15.78 -7.06
N THR A 420 -15.22 -16.55 -6.29
CA THR A 420 -14.07 -16.02 -5.55
C THR A 420 -12.81 -16.24 -6.38
N ASP A 421 -12.00 -15.20 -6.56
CA ASP A 421 -10.63 -15.37 -7.07
C ASP A 421 -9.80 -16.00 -5.96
N ASP A 422 -9.49 -17.29 -6.16
CA ASP A 422 -8.92 -18.15 -5.15
C ASP A 422 -7.40 -17.99 -4.97
N LYS A 423 -6.74 -17.16 -5.79
CA LYS A 423 -5.32 -16.85 -5.61
C LYS A 423 -5.08 -16.01 -4.36
N ALA A 424 -3.84 -16.05 -3.86
CA ALA A 424 -3.37 -15.18 -2.79
C ALA A 424 -2.26 -14.28 -3.31
N LEU A 425 -2.36 -12.99 -3.02
CA LEU A 425 -1.34 -11.98 -3.33
C LEU A 425 -0.69 -11.48 -2.04
N LEU A 426 0.65 -11.38 -2.03
CA LEU A 426 1.40 -11.03 -0.83
C LEU A 426 1.03 -9.64 -0.30
N SER A 427 1.05 -8.59 -1.14
CA SER A 427 0.64 -7.23 -0.76
C SER A 427 -0.78 -7.17 -0.17
N TRP A 428 -1.74 -7.90 -0.74
CA TRP A 428 -3.14 -7.85 -0.28
C TRP A 428 -3.34 -8.59 1.03
N ASN A 429 -2.67 -9.74 1.18
CA ASN A 429 -2.59 -10.46 2.45
C ASN A 429 -1.93 -9.60 3.52
N ALA A 430 -0.85 -8.89 3.18
CA ALA A 430 -0.17 -7.98 4.09
C ALA A 430 -1.07 -6.82 4.55
N LEU A 431 -1.87 -6.23 3.65
CA LEU A 431 -2.87 -5.23 4.04
C LEU A 431 -3.94 -5.81 4.98
N ALA A 432 -4.42 -7.02 4.73
CA ALA A 432 -5.35 -7.69 5.63
C ALA A 432 -4.72 -7.97 7.00
N ILE A 433 -3.49 -8.47 7.05
CA ILE A 433 -2.73 -8.68 8.29
C ILE A 433 -2.58 -7.37 9.07
N ARG A 434 -2.20 -6.28 8.39
CA ARG A 434 -2.12 -4.94 8.97
C ARG A 434 -3.49 -4.51 9.53
N ALA A 435 -4.57 -4.71 8.78
CA ALA A 435 -5.92 -4.35 9.21
C ALA A 435 -6.31 -5.05 10.52
N PHE A 436 -6.07 -6.36 10.63
CA PHE A 436 -6.32 -7.11 11.87
C PHE A 436 -5.39 -6.67 13.01
N ALA A 437 -4.10 -6.45 12.75
CA ALA A 437 -3.15 -6.01 13.78
C ALA A 437 -3.50 -4.62 14.34
N GLU A 438 -3.81 -3.66 13.47
CA GLU A 438 -4.19 -2.31 13.89
C GLU A 438 -5.58 -2.27 14.55
N ALA A 439 -6.55 -3.04 14.04
CA ALA A 439 -7.83 -3.21 14.70
C ALA A 439 -7.65 -3.76 16.11
N GLY A 440 -6.81 -4.78 16.29
CA GLY A 440 -6.47 -5.36 17.59
C GLY A 440 -5.90 -4.36 18.60
N ARG A 441 -5.28 -3.27 18.14
CA ARG A 441 -4.75 -2.19 18.98
C ARG A 441 -5.77 -1.07 19.23
N LEU A 442 -6.71 -0.86 18.32
CA LEU A 442 -7.58 0.31 18.28
C LEU A 442 -8.98 0.05 18.83
N VAL A 443 -9.49 -1.18 18.73
CA VAL A 443 -10.81 -1.53 19.27
C VAL A 443 -10.78 -1.56 20.79
N ARG A 444 -11.91 -1.18 21.41
CA ARG A 444 -12.06 -1.13 22.87
C ARG A 444 -12.51 -2.45 23.50
N ASP A 445 -12.99 -3.38 22.68
CA ASP A 445 -13.41 -4.71 23.14
C ASP A 445 -12.17 -5.60 23.24
N ASP A 446 -11.77 -5.93 24.47
CA ASP A 446 -10.56 -6.72 24.74
C ASP A 446 -10.63 -8.13 24.14
N THR A 447 -11.83 -8.71 23.99
CA THR A 447 -11.99 -10.05 23.40
C THR A 447 -11.72 -9.99 21.91
N LEU A 448 -12.37 -9.04 21.21
CA LEU A 448 -12.12 -8.82 19.79
C LEU A 448 -10.66 -8.41 19.53
N ALA A 449 -10.07 -7.59 20.41
CA ALA A 449 -8.68 -7.17 20.30
C ALA A 449 -7.73 -8.39 20.24
N VAL A 450 -7.89 -9.33 21.18
CA VAL A 450 -7.09 -10.56 21.23
C VAL A 450 -7.33 -11.45 20.00
N GLU A 451 -8.58 -11.60 19.58
CA GLU A 451 -8.94 -12.40 18.39
C GLU A 451 -8.30 -11.84 17.11
N TYR A 452 -8.34 -10.51 16.93
CA TYR A 452 -7.77 -9.85 15.75
C TYR A 452 -6.25 -9.96 15.72
N VAL A 453 -5.55 -9.73 16.84
CA VAL A 453 -4.09 -9.92 16.91
C VAL A 453 -3.70 -11.38 16.64
N ALA A 454 -4.48 -12.35 17.15
CA ALA A 454 -4.24 -13.76 16.89
C ALA A 454 -4.45 -14.12 15.42
N GLN A 455 -5.49 -13.58 14.76
CA GLN A 455 -5.71 -13.77 13.32
C GLN A 455 -4.59 -13.13 12.49
N ALA A 456 -4.18 -11.90 12.80
CA ALA A 456 -3.08 -11.23 12.14
C ALA A 456 -1.79 -12.05 12.23
N THR A 457 -1.48 -12.57 13.42
CA THR A 457 -0.31 -13.42 13.66
C THR A 457 -0.33 -14.69 12.82
N ARG A 458 -1.44 -15.45 12.86
CA ARG A 458 -1.58 -16.69 12.06
C ARG A 458 -1.43 -16.42 10.57
N SER A 459 -2.03 -15.35 10.08
CA SER A 459 -1.99 -14.99 8.67
C SER A 459 -0.60 -14.49 8.25
N PHE A 460 0.13 -13.83 9.15
CA PHE A 460 1.53 -13.44 8.93
C PHE A 460 2.45 -14.65 8.83
N ASP A 461 2.34 -15.61 9.76
CA ASP A 461 3.11 -16.86 9.72
C ASP A 461 2.75 -17.67 8.44
N ALA A 462 1.46 -17.68 8.10
CA ALA A 462 0.86 -18.00 6.79
C ALA A 462 1.68 -17.50 5.60
N ALA A 463 1.68 -16.17 5.47
CA ALA A 463 2.30 -15.46 4.37
C ALA A 463 3.83 -15.60 4.36
N TRP A 464 4.48 -15.60 5.52
CA TRP A 464 5.92 -15.82 5.62
C TRP A 464 6.30 -17.19 5.04
N SER A 465 5.61 -18.26 5.46
CA SER A 465 5.87 -19.60 4.96
C SER A 465 5.53 -19.76 3.48
N ALA A 466 4.50 -19.08 2.98
CA ALA A 466 4.03 -19.25 1.62
C ALA A 466 4.90 -18.46 0.63
N PHE A 467 5.25 -17.21 0.93
CA PHE A 467 5.82 -16.27 -0.03
C PHE A 467 7.32 -16.01 0.12
N VAL A 468 7.95 -16.42 1.22
CA VAL A 468 9.35 -16.10 1.53
C VAL A 468 10.21 -17.35 1.52
N GLU A 469 11.26 -17.35 0.72
CA GLU A 469 12.31 -18.38 0.75
C GLU A 469 13.55 -17.83 1.44
N VAL A 470 13.98 -18.51 2.49
CA VAL A 470 15.13 -18.12 3.32
C VAL A 470 16.25 -19.14 3.14
N VAL A 471 17.48 -18.65 2.98
CA VAL A 471 18.69 -19.48 2.92
C VAL A 471 19.60 -19.17 4.09
N HIS A 472 20.47 -20.12 4.43
CA HIS A 472 21.54 -19.89 5.40
C HIS A 472 22.80 -19.46 4.66
N ASP A 473 23.36 -18.34 5.10
CA ASP A 473 24.59 -17.75 4.62
C ASP A 473 25.62 -17.79 5.76
N ASP A 474 26.82 -18.31 5.48
CA ASP A 474 27.83 -18.55 6.52
C ASP A 474 28.37 -17.23 7.12
N ASP A 475 28.29 -16.11 6.39
CA ASP A 475 28.83 -14.81 6.81
C ASP A 475 27.77 -13.91 7.49
N VAL A 476 26.50 -14.01 7.07
CA VAL A 476 25.39 -13.14 7.54
C VAL A 476 24.22 -13.88 8.19
N GLY A 477 24.26 -15.20 8.27
CA GLY A 477 23.21 -16.03 8.89
C GLY A 477 22.01 -16.25 7.98
N GLN A 478 20.79 -16.32 8.53
CA GLN A 478 19.59 -16.50 7.72
C GLN A 478 19.27 -15.23 6.93
N ARG A 479 19.15 -15.35 5.59
CA ARG A 479 18.74 -14.25 4.71
C ARG A 479 17.61 -14.68 3.78
N ILE A 480 16.68 -13.76 3.51
CA ILE A 480 15.66 -13.95 2.47
C ILE A 480 16.39 -14.01 1.13
N GLU A 481 16.23 -15.09 0.37
CA GLU A 481 16.81 -15.25 -0.97
C GLU A 481 15.82 -14.80 -2.04
N THR A 482 14.59 -15.31 -1.98
CA THR A 482 13.54 -15.03 -2.98
C THR A 482 12.21 -14.76 -2.30
N MET A 483 11.44 -13.85 -2.89
CA MET A 483 10.05 -13.60 -2.51
C MET A 483 9.14 -13.69 -3.73
N TRP A 484 7.91 -14.12 -3.49
CA TRP A 484 6.91 -14.33 -4.52
C TRP A 484 5.70 -13.41 -4.32
N ARG A 485 5.08 -12.99 -5.41
CA ARG A 485 3.86 -12.17 -5.39
C ARG A 485 2.60 -13.02 -5.23
N VAL A 486 2.53 -14.12 -5.99
CA VAL A 486 1.30 -14.90 -6.20
C VAL A 486 1.45 -16.31 -5.65
N ARG A 487 0.39 -16.82 -5.01
CA ARG A 487 0.23 -18.22 -4.61
C ARG A 487 -1.14 -18.75 -4.98
N ARG A 488 -1.16 -19.88 -5.68
CA ARG A 488 -2.38 -20.65 -5.95
C ARG A 488 -2.02 -22.13 -6.06
N GLY A 489 -2.31 -22.91 -5.01
CA GLY A 489 -1.69 -24.22 -4.83
C GLY A 489 -0.16 -24.10 -4.74
N ASP A 490 0.57 -25.05 -5.33
CA ASP A 490 2.04 -25.07 -5.34
C ASP A 490 2.67 -24.12 -6.37
N LEU A 491 1.87 -23.33 -7.11
CA LEU A 491 2.37 -22.46 -8.18
C LEU A 491 2.82 -21.09 -7.64
N ALA A 492 4.01 -20.70 -8.08
CA ALA A 492 4.74 -19.48 -7.74
C ALA A 492 5.18 -18.70 -8.99
N PRO A 493 4.25 -18.25 -9.85
CA PRO A 493 4.58 -17.83 -11.22
C PRO A 493 5.34 -16.49 -11.32
N VAL A 494 5.24 -15.64 -10.30
CA VAL A 494 5.69 -14.24 -10.37
C VAL A 494 6.42 -13.83 -9.10
N GLY A 495 7.64 -13.30 -9.25
CA GLY A 495 8.45 -12.74 -8.16
C GLY A 495 7.81 -11.48 -7.54
N ALA A 496 8.09 -11.24 -6.27
CA ALA A 496 7.55 -10.10 -5.53
C ALA A 496 7.96 -8.75 -6.16
N ALA A 497 7.03 -7.80 -6.18
CA ALA A 497 7.32 -6.39 -6.45
C ALA A 497 7.68 -5.67 -5.14
N LEU A 498 8.20 -4.45 -5.23
CA LEU A 498 8.49 -3.63 -4.06
C LEU A 498 7.23 -3.39 -3.22
N GLU A 499 6.08 -3.15 -3.86
CA GLU A 499 4.76 -3.10 -3.20
C GLU A 499 4.54 -4.28 -2.25
N ASP A 500 4.81 -5.51 -2.69
CA ASP A 500 4.60 -6.72 -1.89
C ASP A 500 5.51 -6.74 -0.65
N VAL A 501 6.80 -6.46 -0.85
CA VAL A 501 7.79 -6.45 0.23
C VAL A 501 7.49 -5.33 1.22
N ALA A 502 7.13 -4.13 0.73
CA ALA A 502 6.86 -2.97 1.55
C ALA A 502 5.57 -3.14 2.37
N CYS A 503 4.49 -3.61 1.76
CA CYS A 503 3.25 -3.90 2.48
C CYS A 503 3.48 -4.98 3.55
N PHE A 504 4.24 -6.03 3.23
CA PHE A 504 4.50 -7.11 4.19
C PHE A 504 5.39 -6.66 5.35
N ALA A 505 6.40 -5.82 5.08
CA ALA A 505 7.20 -5.20 6.13
C ALA A 505 6.35 -4.24 7.00
N HIS A 506 5.41 -3.51 6.39
CA HIS A 506 4.48 -2.65 7.14
C HIS A 506 3.58 -3.49 8.06
N ALA A 507 3.04 -4.61 7.57
CA ALA A 507 2.27 -5.55 8.37
C ALA A 507 3.07 -6.10 9.56
N ALA A 508 4.36 -6.42 9.35
CA ALA A 508 5.26 -6.82 10.43
C ALA A 508 5.44 -5.69 11.47
N THR A 509 5.64 -4.44 11.05
CA THR A 509 5.72 -3.31 12.02
C THR A 509 4.39 -3.10 12.78
N ALA A 510 3.24 -3.30 12.14
CA ALA A 510 1.94 -3.19 12.80
C ALA A 510 1.74 -4.31 13.85
N LEU A 511 2.18 -5.53 13.56
CA LEU A 511 2.20 -6.63 14.52
C LEU A 511 3.17 -6.37 15.67
N TRP A 512 4.33 -5.79 15.39
CA TRP A 512 5.27 -5.36 16.44
C TRP A 512 4.62 -4.31 17.35
N ASP A 513 3.95 -3.29 16.79
CA ASP A 513 3.22 -2.29 17.58
C ASP A 513 2.08 -2.90 18.42
N ALA A 514 1.40 -3.93 17.90
CA ALA A 514 0.27 -4.58 18.57
C ALA A 514 0.69 -5.58 19.67
N THR A 515 1.87 -6.20 19.55
CA THR A 515 2.28 -7.32 20.41
C THR A 515 3.53 -7.04 21.25
N ASN A 516 4.35 -6.07 20.83
CA ASN A 516 5.71 -5.86 21.31
C ASN A 516 6.62 -7.11 21.18
N ASP A 517 6.26 -8.07 20.32
CA ASP A 517 7.06 -9.27 20.05
C ASP A 517 8.22 -8.93 19.10
N PRO A 518 9.49 -9.10 19.53
CA PRO A 518 10.65 -8.73 18.73
C PRO A 518 10.77 -9.50 17.41
N ARG A 519 10.11 -10.66 17.26
CA ARG A 519 10.16 -11.42 16.00
C ARG A 519 9.65 -10.62 14.80
N PHE A 520 8.66 -9.75 15.02
CA PHE A 520 8.08 -8.96 13.94
C PHE A 520 8.97 -7.76 13.56
N HIS A 521 9.67 -7.17 14.52
CA HIS A 521 10.71 -6.18 14.23
C HIS A 521 11.83 -6.82 13.40
N LEU A 522 12.31 -8.02 13.78
CA LEU A 522 13.34 -8.75 13.04
C LEU A 522 12.87 -9.11 11.62
N ALA A 523 11.62 -9.56 11.47
CA ALA A 523 11.02 -9.83 10.16
C ALA A 523 10.96 -8.58 9.28
N ALA A 524 10.53 -7.43 9.84
CA ALA A 524 10.52 -6.16 9.13
C ALA A 524 11.93 -5.71 8.68
N SER A 525 12.94 -5.89 9.54
CA SER A 525 14.36 -5.65 9.18
C SER A 525 14.81 -6.55 8.03
N ALA A 526 14.55 -7.85 8.09
CA ALA A 526 14.95 -8.78 7.03
C ALA A 526 14.28 -8.46 5.68
N LEU A 527 13.02 -8.02 5.69
CA LEU A 527 12.30 -7.56 4.50
C LEU A 527 12.88 -6.26 3.95
N LEU A 528 13.31 -5.33 4.81
CA LEU A 528 14.01 -4.12 4.40
C LEU A 528 15.36 -4.44 3.75
N ASP A 529 16.12 -5.38 4.31
CA ASP A 529 17.41 -5.80 3.75
C ASP A 529 17.22 -6.45 2.37
N TYR A 530 16.20 -7.29 2.22
CA TYR A 530 15.79 -7.84 0.93
C TYR A 530 15.43 -6.72 -0.06
N ALA A 531 14.56 -5.79 0.33
CA ALA A 531 14.15 -4.68 -0.51
C ALA A 531 15.36 -3.85 -0.96
N THR A 532 16.25 -3.51 -0.03
CA THR A 532 17.46 -2.72 -0.30
C THR A 532 18.38 -3.42 -1.30
N ARG A 533 18.51 -4.74 -1.20
CA ARG A 533 19.36 -5.51 -2.13
C ARG A 533 18.75 -5.67 -3.52
N VAL A 534 17.43 -5.86 -3.61
CA VAL A 534 16.75 -6.28 -4.84
C VAL A 534 16.11 -5.10 -5.59
N HIS A 535 15.56 -4.13 -4.86
CA HIS A 535 14.70 -3.07 -5.39
C HIS A 535 15.33 -1.67 -5.32
N LEU A 536 16.47 -1.49 -4.64
CA LEU A 536 17.16 -0.20 -4.58
C LEU A 536 18.20 -0.09 -5.70
N ASP A 537 18.15 0.98 -6.49
CA ASP A 537 19.16 1.25 -7.51
C ASP A 537 20.45 1.88 -6.95
N SER A 538 21.47 2.03 -7.80
CA SER A 538 22.75 2.65 -7.46
C SER A 538 22.65 4.12 -7.04
N GLU A 539 21.53 4.79 -7.34
CA GLU A 539 21.26 6.17 -6.96
C GLU A 539 20.43 6.27 -5.68
N ALA A 540 20.11 5.13 -5.06
CA ALA A 540 19.22 4.97 -3.92
C ALA A 540 17.76 5.34 -4.20
N ARG A 541 17.26 4.98 -5.39
CA ARG A 541 15.86 5.08 -5.78
C ARG A 541 15.21 3.69 -5.76
N TRP A 542 14.01 3.65 -5.22
CA TRP A 542 13.18 2.45 -5.19
C TRP A 542 12.61 2.13 -6.57
N CYS A 543 12.75 0.86 -6.98
CA CYS A 543 12.22 0.30 -8.22
C CYS A 543 11.19 -0.78 -7.88
N GLU A 544 10.04 -0.78 -8.57
CA GLU A 544 8.98 -1.77 -8.32
C GLU A 544 9.44 -3.20 -8.62
N ARG A 545 10.36 -3.39 -9.57
CA ARG A 545 11.02 -4.67 -9.85
C ARG A 545 12.53 -4.51 -9.96
N ALA A 546 13.25 -5.61 -9.73
CA ALA A 546 14.68 -5.67 -9.96
C ALA A 546 15.00 -5.47 -11.46
N GLY A 547 15.99 -4.64 -11.75
CA GLY A 547 16.46 -4.42 -13.12
C GLY A 547 15.68 -3.37 -13.92
N ILE A 548 15.94 -3.35 -15.23
CA ILE A 548 15.19 -2.54 -16.19
C ILE A 548 14.12 -3.47 -16.79
N ASP A 549 12.89 -3.00 -16.91
CA ASP A 549 11.83 -3.78 -17.53
C ASP A 549 12.06 -3.96 -19.04
N GLN A 550 11.23 -4.77 -19.67
CA GLN A 550 11.29 -5.05 -21.11
C GLN A 550 11.05 -3.82 -22.00
N TRP A 551 10.60 -2.70 -21.45
CA TRP A 551 10.42 -1.43 -22.16
C TRP A 551 11.62 -0.48 -21.99
N GLY A 552 12.66 -0.89 -21.26
CA GLY A 552 13.78 -0.01 -20.95
C GLY A 552 13.45 1.00 -19.85
N LEU A 553 12.34 0.83 -19.14
CA LEU A 553 11.90 1.68 -18.04
C LEU A 553 12.27 1.01 -16.71
N ARG A 554 12.58 1.83 -15.70
CA ARG A 554 12.52 1.36 -14.31
C ARG A 554 11.16 1.79 -13.81
N GLY A 555 10.25 0.83 -13.62
CA GLY A 555 8.96 1.09 -12.98
C GLY A 555 9.19 1.74 -11.61
N LYS A 556 8.94 3.05 -11.53
CA LYS A 556 9.09 3.86 -10.31
C LYS A 556 7.69 4.31 -9.91
N SER A 557 6.89 3.41 -9.32
CA SER A 557 5.59 3.83 -8.78
C SER A 557 5.82 4.61 -7.50
N VAL A 558 5.68 5.93 -7.59
CA VAL A 558 5.78 6.83 -6.44
C VAL A 558 4.40 7.29 -5.95
N HIS A 559 3.33 6.93 -6.65
CA HIS A 559 1.96 7.40 -6.45
C HIS A 559 1.09 6.34 -5.78
N ASP A 560 0.32 6.75 -4.78
CA ASP A 560 -0.70 5.89 -4.18
C ASP A 560 -1.91 5.83 -5.12
N GLY A 561 -2.27 4.62 -5.56
CA GLY A 561 -3.42 4.34 -6.44
C GLY A 561 -4.52 3.61 -5.67
N ALA A 562 -5.07 2.54 -6.27
CA ALA A 562 -5.94 1.61 -5.52
C ALA A 562 -5.19 0.89 -4.39
N MET A 563 -3.87 0.76 -4.53
CA MET A 563 -2.93 0.22 -3.55
C MET A 563 -1.95 1.33 -3.11
N PRO A 564 -1.43 1.27 -1.88
CA PRO A 564 -0.38 2.18 -1.44
C PRO A 564 0.91 1.91 -2.23
N SER A 565 1.65 2.96 -2.56
CA SER A 565 2.89 2.85 -3.32
C SER A 565 3.96 2.06 -2.55
N GLY A 566 4.69 1.18 -3.23
CA GLY A 566 5.77 0.39 -2.61
C GLY A 566 6.85 1.28 -2.01
N ALA A 567 7.30 2.29 -2.76
CA ALA A 567 8.26 3.27 -2.27
C ALA A 567 7.72 4.13 -1.10
N GLY A 568 6.40 4.33 -1.00
CA GLY A 568 5.74 5.12 0.04
C GLY A 568 5.76 4.37 1.35
N THR A 569 5.21 3.17 1.26
CA THR A 569 5.13 2.22 2.34
C THR A 569 6.52 1.87 2.87
N MET A 570 7.52 1.66 2.00
CA MET A 570 8.89 1.36 2.43
C MET A 570 9.53 2.53 3.19
N ALA A 571 9.28 3.77 2.76
CA ALA A 571 9.72 4.94 3.51
C ALA A 571 9.12 4.98 4.92
N LEU A 572 7.84 4.59 5.07
CA LEU A 572 7.21 4.49 6.39
C LEU A 572 7.83 3.37 7.23
N VAL A 573 8.04 2.19 6.65
CA VAL A 573 8.69 1.06 7.32
C VAL A 573 10.06 1.48 7.86
N LEU A 574 10.88 2.13 7.02
CA LEU A 574 12.18 2.68 7.42
C LEU A 574 12.07 3.64 8.60
N ALA A 575 11.09 4.56 8.55
CA ALA A 575 10.86 5.51 9.62
C ALA A 575 10.43 4.83 10.94
N ARG A 576 9.64 3.75 10.85
CA ARG A 576 9.20 2.97 12.02
C ARG A 576 10.37 2.18 12.61
N LEU A 577 11.18 1.52 11.78
CA LEU A 577 12.39 0.80 12.20
C LEU A 577 13.48 1.73 12.74
N ALA A 578 13.51 2.99 12.31
CA ALA A 578 14.40 4.03 12.85
C ALA A 578 14.13 4.40 14.33
N ARG A 579 13.09 3.82 14.94
CA ARG A 579 12.81 3.87 16.39
C ARG A 579 13.43 2.69 17.17
N GLY A 580 14.05 1.73 16.48
CA GLY A 580 14.62 0.48 17.03
C GLY A 580 16.11 0.56 17.41
N THR A 581 16.85 -0.55 17.27
CA THR A 581 18.26 -0.66 17.70
C THR A 581 19.25 0.12 16.81
N ARG A 582 20.45 0.38 17.35
CA ARG A 582 21.43 1.38 16.93
C ARG A 582 21.97 1.25 15.49
N GLU A 583 22.18 0.02 15.03
CA GLU A 583 22.78 -0.28 13.71
C GLU A 583 21.76 -0.11 12.57
N HIS A 584 20.54 -0.64 12.76
CA HIS A 584 19.40 -0.40 11.85
C HIS A 584 18.99 1.07 11.81
N CYS A 585 19.10 1.79 12.93
CA CYS A 585 18.71 3.20 13.01
C CYS A 585 19.51 4.11 12.05
N ALA A 586 20.81 3.92 11.89
CA ALA A 586 21.63 4.81 11.07
C ALA A 586 21.38 4.61 9.57
N GLN A 587 21.34 3.35 9.12
CA GLN A 587 21.05 2.99 7.73
C GLN A 587 19.60 3.32 7.37
N ALA A 588 18.64 3.00 8.25
CA ALA A 588 17.23 3.28 8.00
C ALA A 588 16.94 4.79 7.95
N ARG A 589 17.54 5.60 8.84
CA ARG A 589 17.40 7.07 8.80
C ARG A 589 18.01 7.67 7.54
N THR A 590 19.18 7.19 7.12
CA THR A 590 19.86 7.68 5.91
C THR A 590 19.07 7.35 4.66
N LEU A 591 18.57 6.11 4.54
CA LEU A 591 17.78 5.68 3.40
C LEU A 591 16.39 6.33 3.37
N ALA A 592 15.77 6.53 4.54
CA ALA A 592 14.50 7.24 4.65
C ALA A 592 14.64 8.71 4.25
N ALA A 593 15.68 9.39 4.73
CA ALA A 593 15.96 10.78 4.37
C ALA A 593 16.18 10.97 2.86
N ARG A 594 16.93 10.05 2.21
CA ARG A 594 17.15 10.07 0.76
C ARG A 594 15.86 9.81 -0.02
N THR A 595 15.09 8.80 0.37
CA THR A 595 13.81 8.46 -0.27
C THR A 595 12.80 9.62 -0.19
N LEU A 596 12.69 10.24 1.00
CA LEU A 596 11.81 11.37 1.23
C LEU A 596 12.23 12.62 0.44
N LEU A 597 13.54 12.85 0.29
CA LEU A 597 14.06 13.95 -0.52
C LEU A 597 13.67 13.80 -2.00
N THR A 598 13.85 12.61 -2.59
CA THR A 598 13.45 12.33 -3.98
C THR A 598 11.95 12.56 -4.20
N ARG A 599 11.11 12.18 -3.23
CA ARG A 599 9.67 12.42 -3.29
C ARG A 599 9.30 13.90 -3.13
N THR A 600 9.98 14.63 -2.24
CA THR A 600 9.75 16.06 -2.03
C THR A 600 9.95 16.86 -3.32
N LEU A 601 10.93 16.46 -4.14
CA LEU A 601 11.18 17.06 -5.45
C LEU A 601 10.03 16.81 -6.44
N ARG A 602 9.33 15.66 -6.36
CA ARG A 602 8.20 15.31 -7.25
C ARG A 602 6.85 15.81 -6.76
N ALA A 603 6.69 15.89 -5.43
CA ALA A 603 5.48 16.33 -4.76
C ALA A 603 5.14 17.82 -4.97
N ALA A 604 6.02 18.60 -5.60
CA ALA A 604 5.70 19.94 -6.06
C ALA A 604 4.59 19.95 -7.13
N GLU A 605 4.23 18.79 -7.70
CA GLU A 605 3.34 18.70 -8.85
C GLU A 605 2.01 17.95 -8.59
N GLU A 606 1.85 17.08 -7.57
CA GLU A 606 0.63 16.25 -7.38
C GLU A 606 0.27 15.89 -5.90
N PRO A 607 -1.01 15.61 -5.55
CA PRO A 607 -1.51 15.50 -4.16
C PRO A 607 -1.53 14.11 -3.47
N CYS A 608 -0.95 13.04 -4.04
CA CYS A 608 -1.06 11.67 -3.49
C CYS A 608 0.18 11.22 -2.67
N LEU A 609 0.20 11.45 -1.34
CA LEU A 609 1.41 11.30 -0.49
C LEU A 609 1.15 10.78 0.93
N ALA A 610 0.24 9.82 1.14
CA ALA A 610 -0.18 9.42 2.49
C ALA A 610 0.92 8.73 3.31
N GLU A 611 1.43 7.61 2.78
CA GLU A 611 2.50 6.82 3.37
C GLU A 611 3.81 7.63 3.55
N PRO A 612 4.31 8.37 2.54
CA PRO A 612 5.50 9.20 2.73
C PRO A 612 5.30 10.37 3.71
N THR A 613 4.09 10.91 3.86
CA THR A 613 3.79 11.89 4.91
C THR A 613 3.93 11.25 6.29
N GLN A 614 3.39 10.06 6.46
CA GLN A 614 3.50 9.33 7.72
C GLN A 614 4.95 9.02 8.05
N ALA A 615 5.74 8.63 7.05
CA ALA A 615 7.17 8.39 7.19
C ALA A 615 7.90 9.64 7.69
N ALA A 616 7.68 10.80 7.05
CA ALA A 616 8.27 12.06 7.44
C ALA A 616 7.90 12.47 8.87
N ARG A 617 6.62 12.35 9.24
CA ARG A 617 6.12 12.63 10.60
C ARG A 617 6.72 11.67 11.62
N THR A 618 6.82 10.39 11.28
CA THR A 618 7.41 9.33 12.12
C THR A 618 8.88 9.62 12.41
N LEU A 619 9.65 10.06 11.42
CA LEU A 619 11.04 10.51 11.59
C LEU A 619 11.13 11.81 12.39
N ALA A 620 10.27 12.80 12.11
CA ALA A 620 10.25 14.05 12.85
C ALA A 620 9.94 13.83 14.34
N ALA A 621 8.99 12.93 14.65
CA ALA A 621 8.69 12.51 16.01
C ALA A 621 9.87 11.74 16.65
N ALA A 622 10.56 10.89 15.88
CA ALA A 622 11.77 10.20 16.36
C ALA A 622 12.97 11.14 16.59
N HIS A 623 13.00 12.29 15.91
CA HIS A 623 13.99 13.35 16.12
C HIS A 623 13.60 14.29 17.28
N ALA A 624 12.30 14.52 17.47
CA ALA A 624 11.75 15.33 18.55
C ALA A 624 11.73 14.59 19.90
N SER A 625 11.51 13.27 19.87
CA SER A 625 11.91 12.36 20.95
C SER A 625 13.43 12.38 20.97
N LYS A 626 14.04 13.07 21.94
CA LYS A 626 15.49 13.18 22.10
C LYS A 626 16.11 11.80 22.41
N THR A 627 16.11 10.91 21.43
CA THR A 627 16.89 9.69 21.44
C THR A 627 18.33 10.14 21.32
N LEU A 628 19.04 10.15 22.46
CA LEU A 628 20.44 10.51 22.56
C LEU A 628 21.21 9.75 21.47
N VAL A 629 21.76 10.47 20.49
CA VAL A 629 22.68 9.84 19.53
C VAL A 629 23.95 9.54 20.30
N LEU A 630 24.06 8.30 20.77
CA LEU A 630 25.25 7.87 21.47
C LEU A 630 26.41 7.75 20.47
N PRO A 631 27.59 8.30 20.77
CA PRO A 631 28.80 8.08 19.97
C PRO A 631 29.25 6.62 20.07
N GLU A 632 29.91 6.11 19.03
CA GLU A 632 30.28 4.68 18.83
C GLU A 632 30.91 4.00 20.06
N CYS A 633 31.60 4.76 20.91
CA CYS A 633 32.22 4.28 22.14
C CYS A 633 31.24 3.95 23.30
N LEU A 634 29.94 4.25 23.19
CA LEU A 634 28.94 4.09 24.27
C LEU A 634 27.78 3.20 23.87
N ASP A 635 27.52 2.09 24.55
CA ASP A 635 26.35 1.23 24.30
C ASP A 635 25.03 1.84 24.82
N ALA A 636 25.06 2.50 25.98
CA ALA A 636 23.87 3.06 26.61
C ALA A 636 24.21 4.18 27.60
N VAL A 637 23.28 5.10 27.81
CA VAL A 637 23.31 6.06 28.92
C VAL A 637 21.94 6.05 29.59
N LEU A 638 21.86 5.52 30.81
CA LEU A 638 20.61 5.40 31.58
C LEU A 638 20.62 6.30 32.81
N LEU A 639 19.54 7.02 33.02
CA LEU A 639 19.31 7.76 34.25
C LEU A 639 18.24 7.05 35.10
N THR A 640 18.57 6.71 36.34
CA THR A 640 17.67 6.04 37.27
C THR A 640 17.62 6.78 38.62
N GLY A 641 16.52 6.61 39.36
CA GLY A 641 16.29 7.27 40.67
C GLY A 641 15.22 8.37 40.65
N LYS A 642 14.85 8.88 41.84
CA LYS A 642 13.86 9.94 42.05
C LYS A 642 14.37 10.98 43.05
N GLY A 643 14.00 12.24 42.84
CA GLY A 643 14.39 13.35 43.72
C GLY A 643 15.83 13.83 43.47
N SER A 644 16.49 14.34 44.51
CA SER A 644 17.81 14.97 44.43
C SER A 644 18.98 13.99 44.30
N HIS A 645 18.74 12.68 44.44
CA HIS A 645 19.74 11.63 44.24
C HIS A 645 19.34 10.79 43.02
N ARG A 646 20.18 10.81 41.99
CA ARG A 646 20.01 10.01 40.79
C ARG A 646 21.30 9.28 40.47
N THR A 647 21.20 8.19 39.71
CA THR A 647 22.35 7.44 39.22
C THR A 647 22.30 7.47 37.69
N LEU A 648 23.35 8.05 37.10
CA LEU A 648 23.60 8.02 35.66
C LEU A 648 24.53 6.85 35.37
N THR A 649 24.05 5.82 34.70
CA THR A 649 24.86 4.68 34.25
C THR A 649 25.31 4.92 32.83
N VAL A 650 26.62 4.99 32.61
CA VAL A 650 27.24 5.14 31.28
C VAL A 650 27.82 3.77 30.90
N SER A 651 27.37 3.19 29.79
CA SER A 651 27.84 1.88 29.32
C SER A 651 28.75 2.07 28.11
N PHE A 652 30.01 1.64 28.21
CA PHE A 652 30.98 1.71 27.12
C PHE A 652 30.92 0.46 26.25
N ALA A 653 31.02 0.66 24.93
CA ALA A 653 31.08 -0.43 23.96
C ALA A 653 32.31 -1.31 24.18
N THR A 654 32.22 -2.59 23.80
CA THR A 654 33.34 -3.53 23.97
C THR A 654 34.61 -3.02 23.29
N GLY A 655 35.74 -3.00 24.02
CA GLY A 655 37.03 -2.48 23.54
C GLY A 655 37.23 -0.98 23.72
N TRP A 656 36.22 -0.25 24.20
CA TRP A 656 36.31 1.17 24.55
C TRP A 656 36.40 1.37 26.07
N HIS A 657 37.19 2.36 26.48
CA HIS A 657 37.39 2.72 27.88
C HIS A 657 37.66 4.23 28.04
N VAL A 658 37.58 4.72 29.28
CA VAL A 658 38.04 6.06 29.66
C VAL A 658 39.08 5.93 30.77
N MET A 659 40.23 6.59 30.65
CA MET A 659 41.24 6.57 31.70
C MET A 659 40.74 7.30 32.95
N ALA A 660 40.79 6.63 34.10
CA ALA A 660 40.24 7.16 35.35
C ALA A 660 41.20 8.10 36.09
N ALA A 661 42.48 8.11 35.73
CA ALA A 661 43.50 8.97 36.30
C ALA A 661 44.19 9.81 35.21
N ASN A 662 44.48 11.09 35.55
CA ASN A 662 45.62 11.95 35.17
C ASN A 662 46.83 11.51 34.31
N THR A 663 46.86 10.38 33.59
CA THR A 663 48.10 9.75 33.12
C THR A 663 48.40 10.04 31.65
N SER A 664 49.61 10.55 31.39
CA SER A 664 50.18 10.71 30.05
C SER A 664 50.90 9.42 29.65
N THR A 665 50.28 8.61 28.80
CA THR A 665 50.98 7.55 28.05
C THR A 665 50.93 7.90 26.56
N THR A 666 52.12 8.16 26.00
CA THR A 666 52.41 8.35 24.57
C THR A 666 51.62 9.44 23.81
N GLY A 667 52.08 10.69 23.92
CA GLY A 667 52.09 11.64 22.78
C GLY A 667 50.80 12.38 22.42
N THR A 668 49.65 12.04 22.99
CA THR A 668 48.41 12.85 22.89
C THR A 668 47.96 13.24 24.30
N THR A 669 47.72 14.53 24.53
CA THR A 669 47.18 15.03 25.81
C THR A 669 45.80 14.42 26.05
N ALA A 670 45.73 13.35 26.84
CA ALA A 670 44.47 12.86 27.39
C ALA A 670 44.12 13.70 28.62
N SER A 671 42.95 14.36 28.63
CA SER A 671 42.41 14.93 29.85
C SER A 671 41.52 13.87 30.49
N ASN A 672 41.93 13.47 31.70
CA ASN A 672 41.45 12.25 32.33
C ASN A 672 40.24 12.48 33.25
N ALA A 673 39.46 11.40 33.44
CA ALA A 673 38.20 11.26 34.17
C ALA A 673 36.91 11.66 33.42
N ILE A 674 35.83 10.92 33.74
CA ILE A 674 34.46 11.28 33.35
C ILE A 674 34.02 12.46 34.21
N GLU A 675 33.73 13.59 33.58
CA GLU A 675 33.26 14.80 34.25
C GLU A 675 31.77 15.01 33.97
N LEU A 676 31.04 15.54 34.95
CA LEU A 676 29.67 15.99 34.77
C LEU A 676 29.57 17.44 35.24
N VAL A 677 29.31 18.36 34.31
CA VAL A 677 29.34 19.81 34.55
C VAL A 677 27.95 20.39 34.32
N GLY A 678 27.37 21.10 35.28
CA GLY A 678 26.08 21.77 35.10
C GLY A 678 25.66 22.57 36.32
N ASP A 679 24.83 23.60 36.11
CA ASP A 679 24.25 24.40 37.18
C ASP A 679 23.37 23.50 38.07
N GLY A 680 23.86 23.21 39.29
CA GLY A 680 23.15 22.39 40.28
C GLY A 680 23.67 20.95 40.47
N VAL A 681 24.75 20.53 39.80
CA VAL A 681 25.44 19.27 40.12
C VAL A 681 26.35 19.48 41.33
N THR A 682 26.08 18.82 42.47
CA THR A 682 26.75 19.11 43.76
C THR A 682 27.76 18.06 44.20
N SER A 683 27.67 16.83 43.71
CA SER A 683 28.69 15.78 43.93
C SER A 683 28.57 14.69 42.88
N VAL A 684 29.72 14.20 42.41
CA VAL A 684 29.83 13.08 41.47
C VAL A 684 30.67 11.99 42.13
N VAL A 685 30.13 10.78 42.26
CA VAL A 685 30.90 9.60 42.70
C VAL A 685 30.90 8.59 41.55
N THR A 686 32.09 8.34 41.01
CA THR A 686 32.36 7.29 40.03
C THR A 686 33.07 6.13 40.72
N GLN A 687 32.68 4.90 40.41
CA GLN A 687 33.45 3.71 40.80
C GLN A 687 34.17 3.18 39.57
N SER A 688 35.50 3.07 39.61
CA SER A 688 36.27 2.46 38.53
C SER A 688 35.99 0.96 38.47
N ARG A 689 35.77 0.43 37.27
CA ARG A 689 35.78 -1.00 36.98
C ARG A 689 36.90 -1.22 35.97
N GLY A 690 37.98 -1.88 36.38
CA GLY A 690 39.07 -2.28 35.49
C GLY A 690 40.36 -1.46 35.61
N ALA A 691 41.42 -1.99 35.00
CA ALA A 691 42.72 -1.34 34.84
C ALA A 691 43.32 -1.75 33.49
N ILE A 692 43.96 -0.80 32.79
CA ILE A 692 44.66 -1.01 31.52
C ILE A 692 46.11 -0.61 31.75
N ASP A 693 47.04 -1.56 31.54
CA ASP A 693 48.47 -1.39 31.78
C ASP A 693 48.78 -0.80 33.18
N ASP A 694 48.15 -1.36 34.22
CA ASP A 694 48.22 -0.94 35.63
C ASP A 694 47.67 0.48 35.93
N VAL A 695 47.00 1.12 34.98
CA VAL A 695 46.30 2.39 35.17
C VAL A 695 44.79 2.16 35.32
N PRO A 696 44.13 2.70 36.37
CA PRO A 696 42.68 2.59 36.53
C PRO A 696 41.91 3.13 35.32
N ALA A 697 40.91 2.39 34.86
CA ALA A 697 40.06 2.75 33.73
C ALA A 697 38.58 2.55 34.05
N TYR A 698 37.72 3.18 33.25
CA TYR A 698 36.28 2.99 33.22
C TYR A 698 35.92 2.19 31.96
N GLU A 699 35.50 0.93 32.13
CA GLU A 699 35.03 0.04 31.05
C GLU A 699 33.69 -0.61 31.41
N GLY A 700 32.93 -1.00 30.38
CA GLY A 700 31.60 -1.59 30.54
C GLY A 700 30.61 -0.60 31.19
N GLU A 701 29.78 -1.08 32.12
CA GLU A 701 28.81 -0.26 32.83
C GLU A 701 29.45 0.51 34.00
N VAL A 702 29.42 1.83 33.90
CA VAL A 702 30.05 2.76 34.85
C VAL A 702 28.95 3.59 35.52
N PRO A 703 28.61 3.30 36.79
CA PRO A 703 27.62 4.07 37.52
C PRO A 703 28.23 5.37 38.04
N ILE A 704 27.54 6.48 37.76
CA ILE A 704 27.86 7.83 38.20
C ILE A 704 26.74 8.31 39.11
N THR A 705 27.01 8.37 40.42
CA THR A 705 26.01 8.89 41.37
C THR A 705 26.06 10.40 41.36
N ILE A 706 24.91 11.03 41.09
CA ILE A 706 24.78 12.47 40.94
C ILE A 706 23.79 13.02 41.97
N ARG A 707 24.17 14.15 42.59
CA ARG A 707 23.28 14.92 43.45
C ARG A 707 22.88 16.21 42.76
N LEU A 708 21.58 16.38 42.53
CA LEU A 708 21.00 17.49 41.79
C LEU A 708 20.31 18.49 42.73
N ALA A 709 20.52 19.77 42.48
CA ALA A 709 19.72 20.84 43.05
C ALA A 709 18.27 20.76 42.52
N PRO A 710 17.25 21.22 43.29
CA PRO A 710 15.85 21.18 42.88
C PRO A 710 15.55 21.82 41.51
N GLU A 711 16.33 22.83 41.14
CA GLU A 711 16.23 23.63 39.92
C GLU A 711 17.08 23.12 38.74
N ALA A 712 17.86 22.05 38.93
CA ALA A 712 18.73 21.52 37.88
C ALA A 712 17.91 20.83 36.77
N THR A 713 17.92 21.41 35.58
CA THR A 713 17.21 20.87 34.39
C THR A 713 18.14 20.15 33.42
N ARG A 714 19.46 20.37 33.51
CA ARG A 714 20.46 19.80 32.60
C ARG A 714 21.86 19.70 33.23
N ALA A 715 22.67 18.78 32.72
CA ALA A 715 24.11 18.70 32.93
C ALA A 715 24.83 18.29 31.64
N VAL A 716 26.14 18.47 31.56
CA VAL A 716 26.99 18.08 30.43
C VAL A 716 27.99 17.04 30.91
N LEU A 717 27.86 15.82 30.40
CA LEU A 717 28.81 14.72 30.58
C LEU A 717 29.97 14.91 29.61
N ARG A 718 31.20 14.94 30.12
CA ARG A 718 32.42 15.09 29.35
C ARG A 718 33.35 13.92 29.62
N PHE A 719 33.85 13.30 28.58
CA PHE A 719 34.86 12.24 28.70
C PHE A 719 35.63 12.10 27.38
N GLN A 720 36.79 11.46 27.44
CA GLN A 720 37.57 11.11 26.27
C GLN A 720 37.68 9.58 26.17
N PRO A 721 36.98 8.95 25.23
CA PRO A 721 37.06 7.51 25.05
C PRO A 721 38.32 7.12 24.27
N CYS A 722 38.91 6.01 24.68
CA CYS A 722 40.08 5.42 24.07
C CYS A 722 39.85 3.93 23.80
N THR A 723 40.56 3.43 22.80
CA THR A 723 40.86 2.01 22.64
C THR A 723 42.31 1.78 23.05
N HIS A 724 42.81 0.53 23.00
CA HIS A 724 44.22 0.25 23.28
C HIS A 724 45.21 0.92 22.32
N THR A 725 44.76 1.43 21.16
CA THR A 725 45.65 1.95 20.11
C THR A 725 45.44 3.42 19.77
N HIS A 726 44.29 4.02 20.13
CA HIS A 726 43.99 5.41 19.83
C HIS A 726 42.89 5.98 20.74
N CYS A 727 42.92 7.29 20.98
CA CYS A 727 41.88 8.04 21.67
C CYS A 727 41.12 8.94 20.70
N LEU A 728 39.80 9.07 20.90
CA LEU A 728 39.00 10.06 20.18
C LEU A 728 39.18 11.46 20.79
N ALA A 729 38.63 12.47 20.13
CA ALA A 729 38.45 13.79 20.74
C ALA A 729 37.50 13.72 21.94
N HIS A 730 37.56 14.71 22.83
CA HIS A 730 36.61 14.84 23.94
C HIS A 730 35.17 14.85 23.44
N ILE A 731 34.35 14.05 24.10
CA ILE A 731 32.93 13.94 23.85
C ILE A 731 32.21 14.73 24.93
N GLU A 732 31.38 15.68 24.51
CA GLU A 732 30.45 16.39 25.39
C GLU A 732 29.01 15.96 25.08
N MET A 733 28.27 15.57 26.09
CA MET A 733 26.90 15.06 25.97
C MET A 733 26.00 15.76 26.99
N THR A 734 24.94 16.41 26.51
CA THR A 734 23.97 17.05 27.41
C THR A 734 22.97 16.00 27.94
N ILE A 735 22.87 15.90 29.25
CA ILE A 735 21.91 15.07 29.99
C ILE A 735 20.83 15.99 30.54
N GLU A 736 19.56 15.73 30.24
CA GLU A 736 18.40 16.45 30.80
C GLU A 736 17.76 15.60 31.91
N PHE A 737 17.28 16.24 32.99
CA PHE A 737 16.80 15.58 34.22
C PHE A 737 15.28 15.65 34.41
#